data_AF-A0A0K2ZPD7-F1
#
_entry.id   AF-A0A0K2ZPD7-F1
#
_cell.length_a   1.000
_cell.length_b   1.000
_cell.length_c   1.000
_cell.angle_alpha   90.00
_cell.angle_beta   90.00
_cell.angle_gamma   90.00
#
_symmetry.space_group_name_H-M   'P 1'
#
loop_
_entity.id
_entity.type
_entity.pdbx_description
1 polymer ?
#
loop_
_entity_poly.entity_id
_entity_poly.type
_entity_poly.pdbx_seq_one_letter_code
_entity_poly.pdbx_strand_id
1 'polypeptide(L)'
;MKMHTGLSKSALPCALLSVLLSSCGGDDPDGSGAAAAADLTMTTPSAWSVTTRTPAAAPRAAAATAAAASETPDASLRRPLSPHQPMFLIHADTWNTADPQKIIDLIPADLRPYTVLLISLSINHKGATGNQCNWIQVENGLETARSWIKTAAANGVWAMIQPSSGGFSHLPDYAPNADLEATAYGEFFRDYPNFIGFNYAEQFWGFDQPCSGSPAQRWEHWANLLKLTNKYGGYLAVSFTGGFYGANINPLAMVKRNQIFRNALGSYAKNFIIEEKFTADYGYHDIESVSLGMFLSGNAGFYGIRPDRTGWYSSDGSSYPVQAGSPHLIEHLTFTGETVFDGPEQITLDAVHTLPNATTSDGYNSRRWEFYPHFRNLQLDIYRKILDGTLRILSRQEVIDRSKVVIVNDTTSGDDRNLYSSPETLFSGLYLLDGDGTYLNQHSWYKKTGRYPAIPTVWQLTDATAKSFKVQIAKTTYAARWPTISAKLDELNALFPQEYTGTIYAGRQDNTWVTYNPFKSNQTASGTIPLKYNSCAAVSVNYAPYTSGVIKEFPDRLSIYLNNFDSPDGALKTDTIDIDGATTTPTYSFADRGDHQPSKVTSAATADGLTLSVAHNGPLDITVHCTGNASGRASSAPVASLQAPDAPPAYTGVQQYEAENFDFRNIRSLVANGVSGPLRNYQGMGYVDFGTGGGASIRNDVRVASAGTYQLQTRYSTAGASIANVDLYVNGSKVGTPVFAQTASASDWATLQQPVTLNAGSNRIEFRASGTRPASLYLDNIRLSH
;
A
#
# COMPACT_ATOMS: atom_id res chain seq x y z
N MET A 1 -12.90 13.26 -60.10
CA MET A 1 -12.50 13.74 -61.44
C MET A 1 -11.01 14.09 -61.38
N LYS A 2 -10.20 13.36 -62.17
CA LYS A 2 -8.78 13.51 -62.57
C LYS A 2 -7.70 14.11 -61.64
N MET A 3 -6.77 13.19 -61.31
CA MET A 3 -5.32 13.21 -61.04
C MET A 3 -4.42 14.43 -61.30
N HIS A 4 -3.35 14.45 -60.46
CA HIS A 4 -1.90 14.73 -60.68
C HIS A 4 -1.37 15.83 -59.72
N THR A 5 -0.22 15.75 -59.04
CA THR A 5 1.01 14.93 -59.05
C THR A 5 1.85 15.31 -57.82
N GLY A 6 2.75 14.44 -57.33
CA GLY A 6 4.03 14.90 -56.74
C GLY A 6 4.39 14.46 -55.31
N LEU A 7 5.02 13.28 -55.22
CA LEU A 7 6.19 12.89 -54.40
C LEU A 7 6.63 13.78 -53.22
N SER A 8 6.83 13.17 -52.04
CA SER A 8 8.17 12.90 -51.47
C SER A 8 8.07 12.39 -50.02
N LYS A 9 8.86 11.36 -49.70
CA LYS A 9 9.11 10.87 -48.35
C LYS A 9 9.90 11.91 -47.56
N SER A 10 9.49 12.20 -46.34
CA SER A 10 10.33 12.90 -45.35
C SER A 10 9.99 12.35 -43.97
N ALA A 11 10.95 11.63 -43.40
CA ALA A 11 10.96 11.25 -41.99
C ALA A 11 11.11 12.51 -41.12
N LEU A 12 10.38 12.58 -40.00
CA LEU A 12 10.69 13.34 -38.77
C LEU A 12 9.52 13.14 -37.76
N PRO A 13 9.71 13.28 -36.43
CA PRO A 13 10.61 12.50 -35.59
C PRO A 13 9.96 12.05 -34.25
N CYS A 14 10.70 11.21 -33.51
CA CYS A 14 10.60 10.96 -32.07
C CYS A 14 10.45 12.23 -31.21
N ALA A 15 9.23 12.72 -31.00
CA ALA A 15 8.99 13.85 -30.10
C ALA A 15 7.69 13.74 -29.26
N LEU A 16 7.14 12.52 -29.10
CA LEU A 16 5.95 12.28 -28.26
C LEU A 16 6.14 11.19 -27.20
N LEU A 17 7.37 10.73 -26.98
CA LEU A 17 7.69 9.73 -25.95
C LEU A 17 8.38 10.32 -24.71
N SER A 18 8.74 11.61 -24.73
CA SER A 18 9.50 12.24 -23.64
C SER A 18 8.65 12.85 -22.52
N VAL A 19 7.31 12.79 -22.63
CA VAL A 19 6.38 13.33 -21.61
C VAL A 19 5.84 12.23 -20.67
N LEU A 20 6.16 10.96 -20.93
CA LEU A 20 5.80 9.83 -20.06
C LEU A 20 6.99 9.27 -19.25
N LEU A 21 8.19 9.80 -19.45
CA LEU A 21 9.43 9.35 -18.78
C LEU A 21 9.94 10.31 -17.70
N SER A 22 9.36 11.51 -17.53
CA SER A 22 9.83 12.49 -16.53
C SER A 22 8.96 12.61 -15.29
N SER A 23 7.88 11.82 -15.14
CA SER A 23 7.04 11.82 -13.93
C SER A 23 7.35 10.65 -12.98
N CYS A 24 8.36 9.84 -13.29
CA CYS A 24 8.85 8.75 -12.43
C CYS A 24 10.28 8.97 -11.92
N GLY A 25 10.77 10.22 -11.90
CA GLY A 25 12.10 10.57 -11.41
C GLY A 25 12.01 11.66 -10.34
N GLY A 26 12.60 11.40 -9.17
CA GLY A 26 12.87 12.45 -8.20
C GLY A 26 13.92 13.41 -8.74
N ASP A 27 13.60 14.70 -8.79
CA ASP A 27 14.55 15.75 -9.12
C ASP A 27 15.45 16.03 -7.89
N ASP A 28 16.74 15.77 -8.02
CA ASP A 28 17.80 16.34 -7.18
C ASP A 28 18.06 17.79 -7.60
N PRO A 29 18.15 18.77 -6.67
CA PRO A 29 18.69 20.09 -6.97
C PRO A 29 20.12 20.22 -6.45
N ASP A 30 21.09 20.43 -7.34
CA ASP A 30 22.40 20.95 -6.97
C ASP A 30 22.82 22.06 -7.95
N GLY A 31 23.11 23.27 -7.45
CA GLY A 31 23.62 24.35 -8.30
C GLY A 31 23.56 25.80 -7.80
N SER A 32 24.13 26.08 -6.63
CA SER A 32 24.83 27.34 -6.25
C SER A 32 24.21 28.72 -6.52
N GLY A 33 23.88 29.44 -5.45
CA GLY A 33 23.76 30.90 -5.43
C GLY A 33 23.93 31.44 -4.00
N ALA A 34 25.12 31.95 -3.68
CA ALA A 34 25.41 32.57 -2.40
C ALA A 34 24.76 33.97 -2.28
N ALA A 35 24.00 34.23 -1.21
CA ALA A 35 23.89 35.57 -0.62
C ALA A 35 23.23 35.57 0.78
N ALA A 36 23.97 36.14 1.73
CA ALA A 36 23.55 36.89 2.91
C ALA A 36 22.70 36.21 4.00
N ALA A 37 23.39 35.90 5.10
CA ALA A 37 22.84 35.62 6.41
C ALA A 37 21.99 36.78 6.96
N ALA A 38 20.83 36.46 7.52
CA ALA A 38 20.12 37.29 8.47
C ALA A 38 19.85 36.46 9.73
N ASP A 39 20.38 36.98 10.83
CA ASP A 39 20.38 36.44 12.18
C ASP A 39 18.95 36.36 12.73
N LEU A 40 18.48 35.16 13.05
CA LEU A 40 17.25 34.94 13.81
C LEU A 40 17.55 33.89 14.89
N THR A 41 17.69 34.38 16.11
CA THR A 41 17.86 33.60 17.34
C THR A 41 16.73 32.58 17.50
N MET A 42 17.00 31.31 17.18
CA MET A 42 16.11 30.19 17.51
C MET A 42 16.36 29.75 18.95
N THR A 43 15.37 29.98 19.81
CA THR A 43 15.22 29.27 21.07
C THR A 43 14.96 27.79 20.79
N THR A 44 15.76 26.92 21.39
CA THR A 44 15.70 25.47 21.34
C THR A 44 14.36 24.90 21.85
N PRO A 45 13.61 24.10 21.07
CA PRO A 45 12.58 23.24 21.63
C PRO A 45 13.25 21.98 22.19
N SER A 46 13.07 21.76 23.49
CA SER A 46 13.48 20.55 24.21
C SER A 46 12.81 19.31 23.63
N ALA A 47 13.54 18.19 23.68
CA ALA A 47 13.09 16.84 23.32
C ALA A 47 11.68 16.54 23.84
N TRP A 48 10.75 16.27 22.92
CA TRP A 48 9.40 15.82 23.26
C TRP A 48 9.46 14.35 23.67
N SER A 49 9.24 14.11 24.96
CA SER A 49 9.10 12.78 25.54
C SER A 49 7.89 12.06 24.95
N VAL A 50 8.14 10.94 24.26
CA VAL A 50 7.14 9.95 23.88
C VAL A 50 6.47 9.46 25.16
N THR A 51 5.32 10.03 25.49
CA THR A 51 4.48 9.53 26.59
C THR A 51 3.53 8.52 25.95
N THR A 52 3.87 7.24 26.07
CA THR A 52 2.98 6.13 25.77
C THR A 52 1.78 6.17 26.71
N ARG A 53 0.74 6.94 26.36
CA ARG A 53 -0.58 6.75 26.97
C ARG A 53 -1.13 5.45 26.41
N THR A 54 -1.08 4.42 27.24
CA THR A 54 -1.90 3.22 27.09
C THR A 54 -3.35 3.66 26.94
N PRO A 55 -4.08 3.27 25.87
CA PRO A 55 -5.50 3.56 25.78
C PRO A 55 -6.21 2.93 26.97
N ALA A 56 -6.99 3.72 27.71
CA ALA A 56 -7.93 3.17 28.68
C ALA A 56 -8.89 2.25 27.91
N ALA A 57 -8.98 0.99 28.34
CA ALA A 57 -9.89 0.02 27.74
C ALA A 57 -11.32 0.58 27.76
N ALA A 58 -11.90 0.77 26.58
CA ALA A 58 -13.31 1.12 26.46
C ALA A 58 -14.16 0.04 27.15
N PRO A 59 -15.21 0.40 27.90
CA PRO A 59 -16.08 -0.57 28.53
C PRO A 59 -16.74 -1.41 27.44
N ARG A 60 -16.55 -2.73 27.55
CA ARG A 60 -17.09 -3.75 26.64
C ARG A 60 -18.61 -3.65 26.66
N ALA A 61 -19.21 -3.06 25.64
CA ALA A 61 -20.65 -3.06 25.47
C ALA A 61 -21.14 -4.52 25.39
N ALA A 62 -22.18 -4.85 26.15
CA ALA A 62 -22.79 -6.17 26.12
C ALA A 62 -23.24 -6.50 24.70
N ALA A 63 -22.67 -7.56 24.12
CA ALA A 63 -22.97 -8.01 22.77
C ALA A 63 -24.44 -8.46 22.69
N ALA A 64 -25.25 -7.71 21.94
CA ALA A 64 -26.48 -8.26 21.38
C ALA A 64 -26.09 -9.35 20.38
N THR A 65 -26.64 -10.55 20.57
CA THR A 65 -26.39 -11.73 19.72
C THR A 65 -27.01 -11.53 18.34
N ALA A 66 -26.24 -10.96 17.41
CA ALA A 66 -26.45 -11.13 15.97
C ALA A 66 -25.48 -12.22 15.49
N ALA A 67 -25.98 -13.22 14.77
CA ALA A 67 -25.17 -14.32 14.26
C ALA A 67 -24.12 -13.78 13.27
N ALA A 68 -22.85 -13.81 13.65
CA ALA A 68 -21.75 -13.59 12.72
C ALA A 68 -21.67 -14.78 11.76
N ALA A 69 -21.66 -14.52 10.46
CA ALA A 69 -21.28 -15.53 9.47
C ALA A 69 -19.77 -15.77 9.63
N SER A 70 -19.38 -16.82 10.37
CA SER A 70 -17.98 -17.19 10.49
C SER A 70 -17.55 -17.93 9.21
N GLU A 71 -16.85 -17.24 8.30
CA GLU A 71 -16.01 -17.96 7.34
C GLU A 71 -14.89 -18.64 8.13
N THR A 72 -14.82 -19.97 8.06
CA THR A 72 -13.75 -20.72 8.72
C THR A 72 -12.44 -20.42 7.99
N PRO A 73 -11.36 -20.03 8.69
CA PRO A 73 -10.08 -19.77 8.04
C PRO A 73 -9.63 -20.96 7.18
N ASP A 74 -9.20 -20.70 5.93
CA ASP A 74 -8.66 -21.75 5.07
C ASP A 74 -7.30 -22.21 5.63
N ALA A 75 -7.30 -23.35 6.30
CA ALA A 75 -6.13 -23.95 6.93
C ALA A 75 -4.98 -24.29 5.96
N SER A 76 -5.20 -24.19 4.64
CA SER A 76 -4.14 -24.37 3.64
C SER A 76 -3.31 -23.11 3.38
N LEU A 77 -3.74 -21.94 3.86
CA LEU A 77 -3.01 -20.66 3.71
C LEU A 77 -2.05 -20.45 4.89
N ARG A 78 -0.82 -19.97 4.65
CA ARG A 78 0.17 -19.65 5.71
C ARG A 78 -0.35 -18.58 6.65
N ARG A 79 -1.00 -17.57 6.07
CA ARG A 79 -1.67 -16.47 6.74
C ARG A 79 -3.04 -16.35 6.10
N PRO A 80 -4.15 -16.63 6.81
CA PRO A 80 -5.49 -16.42 6.27
C PRO A 80 -5.71 -14.97 5.81
N LEU A 81 -6.58 -14.82 4.82
CA LEU A 81 -7.05 -13.53 4.30
C LEU A 81 -8.57 -13.62 4.13
N SER A 82 -9.29 -12.65 4.67
CA SER A 82 -10.75 -12.54 4.60
C SER A 82 -11.18 -11.15 5.07
N PRO A 83 -12.47 -10.78 4.94
CA PRO A 83 -13.01 -9.58 5.58
C PRO A 83 -12.81 -9.53 7.10
N HIS A 84 -12.60 -10.70 7.74
CA HIS A 84 -12.34 -10.83 9.16
C HIS A 84 -10.85 -10.81 9.54
N GLN A 85 -9.97 -11.04 8.57
CA GLN A 85 -8.51 -11.08 8.73
C GLN A 85 -7.83 -10.29 7.60
N PRO A 86 -8.10 -8.97 7.47
CA PRO A 86 -7.55 -8.16 6.40
C PRO A 86 -6.03 -8.05 6.50
N MET A 87 -5.42 -7.53 5.44
CA MET A 87 -3.97 -7.37 5.31
C MET A 87 -3.63 -5.92 5.04
N PHE A 88 -2.59 -5.42 5.71
CA PHE A 88 -2.03 -4.10 5.44
C PHE A 88 -0.58 -4.23 5.02
N LEU A 89 -0.24 -3.76 3.82
CA LEU A 89 1.14 -3.79 3.34
C LEU A 89 1.84 -2.50 3.73
N ILE A 90 2.99 -2.62 4.40
CA ILE A 90 3.89 -1.49 4.68
C ILE A 90 5.21 -1.79 3.99
N HIS A 91 5.70 -0.82 3.23
CA HIS A 91 6.83 -1.02 2.34
C HIS A 91 8.17 -0.74 3.04
N ALA A 92 9.14 -1.62 2.80
CA ALA A 92 10.56 -1.28 2.84
C ALA A 92 11.03 -1.19 1.38
N ASP A 93 11.43 0.00 0.95
CA ASP A 93 11.70 0.29 -0.46
C ASP A 93 13.16 0.68 -0.70
N THR A 94 13.73 0.18 -1.80
CA THR A 94 15.09 0.52 -2.23
C THR A 94 15.24 1.99 -2.65
N TRP A 95 14.18 2.69 -3.06
CA TRP A 95 14.21 4.15 -3.26
C TRP A 95 14.52 4.92 -1.98
N ASN A 96 14.12 4.38 -0.82
CA ASN A 96 14.35 5.01 0.48
C ASN A 96 15.67 4.59 1.14
N THR A 97 16.48 3.77 0.45
CA THR A 97 17.67 3.12 1.04
C THR A 97 17.34 2.46 2.39
N ALA A 98 16.20 1.78 2.44
CA ALA A 98 15.53 1.40 3.68
C ALA A 98 16.41 0.61 4.64
N ASP A 99 16.26 0.88 5.94
CA ASP A 99 16.58 -0.05 7.01
C ASP A 99 15.28 -0.74 7.44
N PRO A 100 15.04 -2.01 7.05
CA PRO A 100 13.82 -2.72 7.39
C PRO A 100 13.59 -2.84 8.89
N GLN A 101 14.64 -2.89 9.72
CA GLN A 101 14.49 -2.97 11.18
C GLN A 101 13.85 -1.68 11.70
N LYS A 102 14.36 -0.52 11.27
CA LYS A 102 13.83 0.78 11.70
C LYS A 102 12.41 1.00 11.21
N ILE A 103 12.07 0.53 10.00
CA ILE A 103 10.69 0.62 9.49
C ILE A 103 9.75 -0.28 10.32
N ILE A 104 10.16 -1.51 10.63
CA ILE A 104 9.37 -2.43 11.49
C ILE A 104 9.15 -1.83 12.88
N ASP A 105 10.17 -1.19 13.45
CA ASP A 105 10.10 -0.55 14.76
C ASP A 105 9.06 0.58 14.81
N LEU A 106 8.79 1.24 13.68
CA LEU A 106 7.76 2.28 13.56
C LEU A 106 6.33 1.72 13.55
N ILE A 107 6.14 0.44 13.17
CA ILE A 107 4.80 -0.16 13.05
C ILE A 107 4.16 -0.27 14.45
N PRO A 108 3.02 0.40 14.69
CA PRO A 108 2.33 0.35 15.97
C PRO A 108 1.94 -1.08 16.37
N ALA A 109 2.03 -1.38 17.66
CA ALA A 109 1.80 -2.74 18.18
C ALA A 109 0.37 -3.25 17.91
N ASP A 110 -0.62 -2.35 17.87
CA ASP A 110 -2.02 -2.67 17.57
C ASP A 110 -2.24 -3.05 16.09
N LEU A 111 -1.39 -2.55 15.18
CA LEU A 111 -1.48 -2.84 13.74
C LEU A 111 -0.59 -4.01 13.30
N ARG A 112 0.50 -4.25 14.04
CA ARG A 112 1.52 -5.24 13.68
C ARG A 112 1.01 -6.64 13.31
N PRO A 113 -0.01 -7.23 13.99
CA PRO A 113 -0.55 -8.54 13.60
C PRO A 113 -1.18 -8.58 12.20
N TYR A 114 -1.67 -7.43 11.72
CA TYR A 114 -2.31 -7.30 10.41
C TYR A 114 -1.33 -6.88 9.32
N THR A 115 -0.17 -6.35 9.70
CA THR A 115 0.84 -5.86 8.77
C THR A 115 1.67 -6.98 8.15
N VAL A 116 1.93 -6.82 6.85
CA VAL A 116 2.93 -7.57 6.09
C VAL A 116 3.95 -6.57 5.59
N LEU A 117 5.25 -6.85 5.79
CA LEU A 117 6.30 -6.03 5.22
C LEU A 117 6.42 -6.35 3.73
N LEU A 118 6.17 -5.37 2.87
CA LEU A 118 6.41 -5.48 1.45
C LEU A 118 7.84 -5.02 1.12
N ILE A 119 8.69 -5.95 0.71
CA ILE A 119 10.06 -5.68 0.27
C ILE A 119 9.99 -5.20 -1.18
N SER A 120 10.00 -3.89 -1.39
CA SER A 120 9.90 -3.27 -2.70
C SER A 120 11.27 -3.10 -3.33
N LEU A 121 11.57 -3.99 -4.29
CA LEU A 121 12.75 -3.91 -5.14
C LEU A 121 12.44 -2.98 -6.32
N SER A 122 12.47 -1.68 -6.05
CA SER A 122 12.13 -0.68 -7.05
C SER A 122 13.02 -0.77 -8.30
N ILE A 123 12.41 -0.52 -9.45
CA ILE A 123 13.04 -0.68 -10.77
C ILE A 123 13.57 0.66 -11.29
N ASN A 124 14.84 0.68 -11.65
CA ASN A 124 15.47 1.76 -12.42
C ASN A 124 16.73 1.20 -13.08
N HIS A 125 16.90 1.41 -14.38
CA HIS A 125 17.99 0.81 -15.15
C HIS A 125 18.47 1.70 -16.29
N LYS A 126 19.73 1.50 -16.71
CA LYS A 126 20.35 2.19 -17.84
C LYS A 126 20.58 1.22 -19.00
N GLY A 127 19.48 0.79 -19.61
CA GLY A 127 19.49 -0.20 -20.69
C GLY A 127 19.75 -1.62 -20.18
N ALA A 128 20.30 -2.46 -21.04
CA ALA A 128 20.53 -3.87 -20.76
C ALA A 128 21.83 -4.38 -21.41
N THR A 129 22.47 -5.35 -20.78
CA THR A 129 23.62 -6.09 -21.33
C THR A 129 23.30 -7.58 -21.33
N GLY A 130 23.39 -8.24 -22.48
CA GLY A 130 23.03 -9.67 -22.60
C GLY A 130 21.57 -9.96 -22.21
N ASN A 131 20.66 -9.01 -22.44
CA ASN A 131 19.26 -9.06 -22.01
C ASN A 131 19.03 -9.07 -20.48
N GLN A 132 20.04 -8.68 -19.69
CA GLN A 132 19.92 -8.40 -18.26
C GLN A 132 19.89 -6.89 -18.04
N CYS A 133 19.02 -6.41 -17.17
CA CYS A 133 18.92 -4.98 -16.89
C CYS A 133 20.19 -4.48 -16.20
N ASN A 134 20.68 -3.32 -16.64
CA ASN A 134 21.77 -2.63 -15.98
C ASN A 134 21.18 -1.75 -14.86
N TRP A 135 20.90 -2.37 -13.71
CA TRP A 135 20.25 -1.73 -12.59
C TRP A 135 21.06 -0.56 -12.02
N ILE A 136 20.38 0.55 -11.74
CA ILE A 136 20.99 1.75 -11.14
C ILE A 136 20.30 2.16 -9.83
N GLN A 137 19.35 1.37 -9.32
CA GLN A 137 18.74 1.58 -8.00
C GLN A 137 19.27 0.62 -6.95
N VAL A 138 19.28 -0.67 -7.27
CA VAL A 138 19.77 -1.74 -6.41
C VAL A 138 20.59 -2.69 -7.28
N GLU A 139 21.84 -2.95 -6.90
CA GLU A 139 22.78 -3.74 -7.71
C GLU A 139 22.35 -5.22 -7.77
N ASN A 140 21.92 -5.76 -6.63
CA ASN A 140 21.48 -7.15 -6.52
C ASN A 140 20.17 -7.23 -5.72
N GLY A 141 19.05 -7.12 -6.43
CA GLY A 141 17.72 -7.20 -5.82
C GLY A 141 17.45 -8.54 -5.10
N LEU A 142 18.01 -9.65 -5.60
CA LEU A 142 17.83 -10.96 -4.99
C LEU A 142 18.52 -11.07 -3.62
N GLU A 143 19.79 -10.67 -3.52
CA GLU A 143 20.50 -10.66 -2.23
C GLU A 143 19.89 -9.64 -1.26
N THR A 144 19.40 -8.51 -1.77
CA THR A 144 18.65 -7.52 -0.96
C THR A 144 17.40 -8.15 -0.36
N ALA A 145 16.59 -8.84 -1.17
CA ALA A 145 15.38 -9.52 -0.68
C ALA A 145 15.71 -10.66 0.30
N ARG A 146 16.74 -11.48 0.04
CA ARG A 146 17.22 -12.52 0.96
C ARG A 146 17.65 -11.97 2.31
N SER A 147 18.22 -10.76 2.33
CA SER A 147 18.57 -10.08 3.58
C SER A 147 17.35 -9.55 4.31
N TRP A 148 16.56 -8.71 3.65
CA TRP A 148 15.48 -7.98 4.29
C TRP A 148 14.36 -8.90 4.80
N ILE A 149 14.14 -10.04 4.15
CA ILE A 149 13.17 -11.03 4.63
C ILE A 149 13.58 -11.65 5.97
N LYS A 150 14.89 -11.79 6.23
CA LYS A 150 15.43 -12.29 7.50
C LYS A 150 15.24 -11.26 8.60
N THR A 151 15.35 -9.96 8.30
CA THR A 151 15.01 -8.89 9.23
C THR A 151 13.54 -8.95 9.63
N ALA A 152 12.63 -9.13 8.66
CA ALA A 152 11.21 -9.35 8.95
C ALA A 152 10.99 -10.60 9.82
N ALA A 153 11.68 -11.71 9.50
CA ALA A 153 11.57 -12.96 10.24
C ALA A 153 12.05 -12.84 11.70
N ALA A 154 13.15 -12.13 11.93
CA ALA A 154 13.70 -11.88 13.26
C ALA A 154 12.76 -11.06 14.15
N ASN A 155 11.83 -10.32 13.55
CA ASN A 155 10.82 -9.53 14.24
C ASN A 155 9.43 -10.19 14.28
N GLY A 156 9.28 -11.41 13.75
CA GLY A 156 7.99 -12.09 13.67
C GLY A 156 6.99 -11.37 12.77
N VAL A 157 7.46 -10.74 11.69
CA VAL A 157 6.64 -10.01 10.72
C VAL A 157 6.54 -10.82 9.43
N TRP A 158 5.30 -11.03 8.96
CA TRP A 158 5.02 -11.62 7.65
C TRP A 158 5.60 -10.73 6.54
N ALA A 159 6.06 -11.32 5.44
CA ALA A 159 6.68 -10.57 4.35
C ALA A 159 6.25 -11.04 2.97
N MET A 160 6.20 -10.08 2.05
CA MET A 160 6.10 -10.28 0.60
C MET A 160 7.25 -9.57 -0.10
N ILE A 161 7.54 -9.97 -1.34
CA ILE A 161 8.57 -9.33 -2.18
C ILE A 161 7.87 -8.76 -3.41
N GLN A 162 8.13 -7.49 -3.72
CA GLN A 162 7.80 -6.89 -5.01
C GLN A 162 9.04 -6.90 -5.89
N PRO A 163 9.19 -7.88 -6.80
CA PRO A 163 10.35 -7.96 -7.67
C PRO A 163 10.25 -7.07 -8.91
N SER A 164 9.05 -6.54 -9.20
CA SER A 164 8.72 -5.96 -10.50
C SER A 164 7.86 -4.69 -10.37
N SER A 165 8.16 -3.72 -11.23
CA SER A 165 7.23 -2.68 -11.67
C SER A 165 7.19 -2.70 -13.20
N GLY A 166 5.99 -2.70 -13.79
CA GLY A 166 5.85 -2.91 -15.23
C GLY A 166 6.42 -4.26 -15.70
N GLY A 167 6.94 -4.30 -16.92
CA GLY A 167 7.58 -5.48 -17.49
C GLY A 167 8.96 -5.79 -16.91
N PHE A 168 9.59 -4.86 -16.21
CA PHE A 168 10.93 -5.04 -15.63
C PHE A 168 10.86 -5.78 -14.29
N SER A 169 11.79 -6.69 -14.04
CA SER A 169 11.82 -7.49 -12.82
C SER A 169 13.23 -7.87 -12.41
N HIS A 170 13.53 -7.77 -11.10
CA HIS A 170 14.78 -8.23 -10.50
C HIS A 170 14.92 -9.75 -10.49
N LEU A 171 13.78 -10.46 -10.51
CA LEU A 171 13.73 -11.91 -10.62
C LEU A 171 13.22 -12.31 -12.02
N PRO A 172 13.78 -13.35 -12.64
CA PRO A 172 13.42 -13.72 -14.01
C PRO A 172 11.98 -14.26 -14.09
N ASP A 173 11.33 -14.02 -15.24
CA ASP A 173 10.13 -14.75 -15.64
C ASP A 173 10.53 -16.14 -16.18
N TYR A 174 9.75 -17.16 -15.83
CA TYR A 174 10.00 -18.54 -16.24
C TYR A 174 8.87 -19.07 -17.11
N ALA A 175 9.21 -20.03 -17.99
CA ALA A 175 8.22 -20.74 -18.80
C ALA A 175 7.19 -21.51 -17.92
N PRO A 176 5.97 -21.78 -18.44
CA PRO A 176 4.88 -22.43 -17.71
C PRO A 176 5.19 -23.78 -17.03
N ASN A 177 6.20 -24.49 -17.53
CA ASN A 177 6.60 -25.83 -17.09
C ASN A 177 7.96 -25.84 -16.38
N ALA A 178 8.56 -24.68 -16.14
CA ALA A 178 9.80 -24.59 -15.38
C ALA A 178 9.58 -25.08 -13.94
N ASP A 179 10.59 -25.73 -13.37
CA ASP A 179 10.58 -26.10 -11.96
C ASP A 179 10.92 -24.88 -11.09
N LEU A 180 9.90 -24.14 -10.64
CA LEU A 180 10.11 -22.98 -9.78
C LEU A 180 10.64 -23.37 -8.38
N GLU A 181 10.48 -24.63 -7.96
CA GLU A 181 10.97 -25.11 -6.67
C GLU A 181 12.50 -24.98 -6.55
N ALA A 182 13.20 -25.19 -7.66
CA ALA A 182 14.65 -25.12 -7.78
C ALA A 182 15.18 -23.68 -8.03
N THR A 183 14.30 -22.68 -8.01
CA THR A 183 14.66 -21.27 -8.26
C THR A 183 14.55 -20.44 -6.99
N ALA A 184 14.88 -19.14 -7.09
CA ALA A 184 14.67 -18.19 -6.00
C ALA A 184 13.20 -18.14 -5.52
N TYR A 185 12.22 -18.35 -6.42
CA TYR A 185 10.81 -18.37 -6.03
C TYR A 185 10.51 -19.52 -5.04
N GLY A 186 11.02 -20.73 -5.33
CA GLY A 186 10.90 -21.90 -4.45
C GLY A 186 11.70 -21.76 -3.16
N GLU A 187 12.91 -21.17 -3.24
CA GLU A 187 13.72 -20.84 -2.07
C GLU A 187 12.96 -19.94 -1.08
N PHE A 188 12.36 -18.84 -1.55
CA PHE A 188 11.67 -17.92 -0.65
C PHE A 188 10.54 -18.59 0.14
N PHE A 189 9.75 -19.45 -0.52
CA PHE A 189 8.72 -20.22 0.16
C PHE A 189 9.30 -21.27 1.10
N ARG A 190 10.25 -22.08 0.64
CA ARG A 190 10.77 -23.22 1.40
C ARG A 190 11.54 -22.78 2.64
N ASP A 191 12.38 -21.76 2.51
CA ASP A 191 13.42 -21.47 3.50
C ASP A 191 13.00 -20.37 4.49
N TYR A 192 12.00 -19.54 4.15
CA TYR A 192 11.54 -18.43 5.01
C TYR A 192 10.08 -18.64 5.45
N PRO A 193 9.83 -19.04 6.70
CA PRO A 193 8.49 -19.35 7.19
C PRO A 193 7.56 -18.13 7.24
N ASN A 194 8.13 -16.92 7.35
CA ASN A 194 7.40 -15.66 7.31
C ASN A 194 7.11 -15.15 5.90
N PHE A 195 7.56 -15.85 4.85
CA PHE A 195 7.25 -15.46 3.47
C PHE A 195 5.85 -15.91 3.06
N ILE A 196 5.05 -15.00 2.50
CA ILE A 196 3.70 -15.33 2.04
C ILE A 196 3.46 -15.05 0.55
N GLY A 197 4.38 -14.44 -0.19
CA GLY A 197 4.13 -14.25 -1.62
C GLY A 197 4.89 -13.14 -2.32
N PHE A 198 4.56 -12.99 -3.61
CA PHE A 198 5.12 -11.96 -4.48
C PHE A 198 4.06 -10.94 -4.87
N ASN A 199 4.43 -9.67 -4.99
CA ASN A 199 3.57 -8.58 -5.44
C ASN A 199 4.16 -7.99 -6.74
N TYR A 200 3.42 -8.01 -7.84
CA TYR A 200 3.85 -7.43 -9.11
C TYR A 200 3.13 -6.11 -9.31
N ALA A 201 3.87 -5.00 -9.24
CA ALA A 201 3.29 -3.68 -9.33
C ALA A 201 3.21 -3.17 -10.77
N GLU A 202 2.26 -2.29 -11.04
CA GLU A 202 2.19 -1.52 -12.29
C GLU A 202 2.22 -2.36 -13.57
N GLN A 203 1.47 -3.45 -13.63
CA GLN A 203 1.56 -4.42 -14.73
C GLN A 203 0.85 -3.96 -16.03
N PHE A 204 1.17 -2.74 -16.49
CA PHE A 204 0.56 -2.04 -17.62
C PHE A 204 1.55 -1.34 -18.56
N TRP A 205 2.86 -1.39 -18.27
CA TRP A 205 3.89 -0.71 -19.06
C TRP A 205 5.20 -1.51 -19.06
N GLY A 206 6.16 -1.12 -19.92
CA GLY A 206 7.53 -1.64 -19.86
C GLY A 206 7.73 -3.08 -20.33
N PHE A 207 6.74 -3.69 -21.00
CA PHE A 207 6.88 -4.99 -21.64
C PHE A 207 7.49 -4.88 -23.06
N ASP A 208 8.02 -5.99 -23.57
CA ASP A 208 8.62 -6.11 -24.91
C ASP A 208 9.82 -5.15 -25.16
N GLN A 209 10.48 -4.71 -24.09
CA GLN A 209 11.72 -3.93 -24.08
C GLN A 209 12.93 -4.83 -23.77
N PRO A 210 14.17 -4.42 -24.09
CA PRO A 210 15.38 -5.12 -23.62
C PRO A 210 15.31 -5.38 -22.10
N CYS A 211 15.67 -6.58 -21.67
CA CYS A 211 15.56 -7.09 -20.28
C CYS A 211 14.15 -7.19 -19.67
N SER A 212 13.10 -7.07 -20.47
CA SER A 212 11.70 -7.34 -20.06
C SER A 212 11.08 -8.39 -20.99
N GLY A 213 10.19 -9.22 -20.45
CA GLY A 213 9.41 -10.18 -21.23
C GLY A 213 8.20 -9.54 -21.93
N SER A 214 7.49 -10.34 -22.71
CA SER A 214 6.16 -9.96 -23.21
C SER A 214 5.10 -10.13 -22.11
N PRO A 215 3.93 -9.48 -22.22
CA PRO A 215 2.83 -9.67 -21.28
C PRO A 215 2.39 -11.14 -21.21
N ALA A 216 2.39 -11.85 -22.35
CA ALA A 216 2.02 -13.26 -22.40
C ALA A 216 2.99 -14.14 -21.60
N GLN A 217 4.30 -13.88 -21.71
CA GLN A 217 5.32 -14.59 -20.92
C GLN A 217 5.17 -14.33 -19.42
N ARG A 218 4.85 -13.08 -19.02
CA ARG A 218 4.57 -12.73 -17.62
C ARG A 218 3.37 -13.49 -17.06
N TRP A 219 2.26 -13.55 -17.81
CA TRP A 219 1.06 -14.28 -17.37
C TRP A 219 1.28 -15.79 -17.29
N GLU A 220 2.10 -16.34 -18.20
CA GLU A 220 2.54 -17.73 -18.18
C GLU A 220 3.43 -18.06 -16.99
N HIS A 221 4.35 -17.14 -16.63
CA HIS A 221 5.13 -17.23 -15.41
C HIS A 221 4.22 -17.22 -14.17
N TRP A 222 3.26 -16.30 -14.11
CA TRP A 222 2.28 -16.24 -13.02
C TRP A 222 1.42 -17.49 -12.91
N ALA A 223 1.04 -18.11 -14.03
CA ALA A 223 0.30 -19.38 -14.03
C ALA A 223 1.09 -20.50 -13.32
N ASN A 224 2.42 -20.49 -13.47
CA ASN A 224 3.30 -21.43 -12.77
C ASN A 224 3.52 -21.01 -11.31
N LEU A 225 3.71 -19.73 -11.04
CA LEU A 225 3.86 -19.18 -9.69
C LEU A 225 2.61 -19.41 -8.83
N LEU A 226 1.41 -19.40 -9.42
CA LEU A 226 0.16 -19.75 -8.73
C LEU A 226 0.13 -21.20 -8.23
N LYS A 227 0.76 -22.14 -8.95
CA LYS A 227 0.91 -23.52 -8.47
C LYS A 227 1.81 -23.58 -7.24
N LEU A 228 2.91 -22.82 -7.26
CA LEU A 228 3.87 -22.76 -6.17
C LEU A 228 3.27 -22.09 -4.93
N THR A 229 2.58 -20.95 -5.10
CA THR A 229 1.87 -20.25 -4.02
C THR A 229 0.81 -21.16 -3.41
N ASN A 230 0.01 -21.87 -4.21
CA ASN A 230 -0.97 -22.84 -3.69
C ASN A 230 -0.30 -23.99 -2.91
N LYS A 231 0.80 -24.56 -3.42
CA LYS A 231 1.55 -25.62 -2.71
C LYS A 231 2.00 -25.18 -1.31
N TYR A 232 2.37 -23.92 -1.17
CA TYR A 232 2.92 -23.38 0.07
C TYR A 232 1.94 -22.56 0.90
N GLY A 233 0.70 -22.37 0.45
CA GLY A 233 -0.30 -21.53 1.14
C GLY A 233 -0.05 -20.03 1.03
N GLY A 234 0.66 -19.56 0.01
CA GLY A 234 0.97 -18.14 -0.21
C GLY A 234 0.08 -17.46 -1.24
N TYR A 235 0.54 -16.30 -1.72
CA TYR A 235 -0.18 -15.41 -2.62
C TYR A 235 0.69 -14.90 -3.78
N LEU A 236 0.03 -14.64 -4.90
CA LEU A 236 0.51 -13.75 -5.95
C LEU A 236 -0.42 -12.53 -5.96
N ALA A 237 0.13 -11.37 -5.62
CA ALA A 237 -0.54 -10.08 -5.74
C ALA A 237 -0.13 -9.38 -7.04
N VAL A 238 -1.08 -8.74 -7.71
CA VAL A 238 -0.84 -8.00 -8.95
C VAL A 238 -1.61 -6.69 -8.88
N SER A 239 -0.89 -5.56 -8.96
CA SER A 239 -1.53 -4.25 -9.06
C SER A 239 -1.53 -3.74 -10.49
N PHE A 240 -2.67 -3.19 -10.91
CA PHE A 240 -2.88 -2.77 -12.29
C PHE A 240 -3.46 -1.35 -12.37
N THR A 241 -3.03 -0.64 -13.40
CA THR A 241 -3.56 0.67 -13.80
C THR A 241 -3.35 0.84 -15.31
N GLY A 242 -3.65 2.00 -15.90
CA GLY A 242 -3.37 2.26 -17.33
C GLY A 242 -4.55 2.08 -18.28
N GLY A 243 -5.75 1.77 -17.76
CA GLY A 243 -7.06 1.86 -18.43
C GLY A 243 -7.04 1.82 -19.96
N PHE A 244 -7.02 3.01 -20.59
CA PHE A 244 -7.11 3.19 -22.04
C PHE A 244 -5.93 2.62 -22.85
N TYR A 245 -4.69 3.03 -22.54
CA TYR A 245 -3.50 2.58 -23.30
C TYR A 245 -3.07 1.17 -22.89
N GLY A 246 -3.38 0.76 -21.66
CA GLY A 246 -3.13 -0.58 -21.12
C GLY A 246 -4.26 -1.58 -21.38
N ALA A 247 -5.31 -1.22 -22.14
CA ALA A 247 -6.50 -2.05 -22.31
C ALA A 247 -6.17 -3.48 -22.77
N ASN A 248 -5.18 -3.65 -23.65
CA ASN A 248 -4.80 -4.96 -24.20
C ASN A 248 -4.03 -5.88 -23.24
N ILE A 249 -3.67 -5.38 -22.06
CA ILE A 249 -2.95 -6.09 -21.00
C ILE A 249 -3.61 -5.93 -19.62
N ASN A 250 -4.80 -5.32 -19.57
CA ASN A 250 -5.57 -5.15 -18.34
C ASN A 250 -6.11 -6.49 -17.80
N PRO A 251 -6.68 -6.52 -16.58
CA PRO A 251 -7.12 -7.76 -15.97
C PRO A 251 -8.14 -8.56 -16.81
N LEU A 252 -9.02 -7.86 -17.54
CA LEU A 252 -9.94 -8.50 -18.48
C LEU A 252 -9.20 -9.12 -19.68
N ALA A 253 -8.18 -8.44 -20.20
CA ALA A 253 -7.32 -8.96 -21.26
C ALA A 253 -6.47 -10.16 -20.81
N MET A 254 -5.96 -10.15 -19.57
CA MET A 254 -5.20 -11.28 -18.99
C MET A 254 -5.99 -12.58 -19.13
N VAL A 255 -7.27 -12.55 -18.72
CA VAL A 255 -8.14 -13.71 -18.84
C VAL A 255 -8.57 -13.94 -20.28
N LYS A 256 -8.93 -12.94 -21.09
CA LYS A 256 -9.40 -13.20 -22.47
C LYS A 256 -8.30 -13.78 -23.38
N ARG A 257 -7.05 -13.35 -23.19
CA ARG A 257 -5.95 -13.62 -24.13
C ARG A 257 -5.10 -14.83 -23.75
N ASN A 258 -4.94 -15.15 -22.47
CA ASN A 258 -4.01 -16.19 -22.04
C ASN A 258 -4.74 -17.38 -21.41
N GLN A 259 -4.87 -18.47 -22.19
CA GLN A 259 -5.53 -19.68 -21.73
C GLN A 259 -4.78 -20.38 -20.59
N ILE A 260 -3.45 -20.35 -20.58
CA ILE A 260 -2.65 -21.00 -19.53
C ILE A 260 -2.90 -20.33 -18.19
N PHE A 261 -2.84 -18.99 -18.16
CA PHE A 261 -3.12 -18.21 -16.96
C PHE A 261 -4.56 -18.37 -16.49
N ARG A 262 -5.54 -18.29 -17.40
CA ARG A 262 -6.95 -18.60 -17.08
C ARG A 262 -7.13 -19.94 -16.39
N ASN A 263 -6.52 -21.00 -16.92
CA ASN A 263 -6.66 -22.34 -16.36
C ASN A 263 -6.04 -22.42 -14.96
N ALA A 264 -4.93 -21.72 -14.73
CA ALA A 264 -4.32 -21.62 -13.41
C ALA A 264 -5.23 -20.86 -12.43
N LEU A 265 -5.83 -19.74 -12.82
CA LEU A 265 -6.81 -19.02 -12.00
C LEU A 265 -8.01 -19.89 -11.65
N GLY A 266 -8.53 -20.67 -12.61
CA GLY A 266 -9.62 -21.63 -12.35
C GLY A 266 -9.28 -22.71 -11.31
N SER A 267 -7.99 -22.95 -11.04
CA SER A 267 -7.51 -23.93 -10.04
C SER A 267 -7.03 -23.28 -8.74
N TYR A 268 -6.52 -22.04 -8.82
CA TYR A 268 -5.74 -21.39 -7.76
C TYR A 268 -6.17 -19.94 -7.50
N ALA A 269 -7.40 -19.55 -7.85
CA ALA A 269 -7.90 -18.19 -7.64
C ALA A 269 -7.73 -17.72 -6.18
N LYS A 270 -7.90 -18.62 -5.19
CA LYS A 270 -7.69 -18.32 -3.77
C LYS A 270 -6.26 -17.88 -3.40
N ASN A 271 -5.28 -18.07 -4.29
CA ASN A 271 -3.91 -17.61 -4.12
C ASN A 271 -3.60 -16.36 -4.95
N PHE A 272 -4.59 -15.80 -5.65
CA PHE A 272 -4.44 -14.61 -6.48
C PHE A 272 -5.14 -13.41 -5.86
N ILE A 273 -4.39 -12.33 -5.66
CA ILE A 273 -4.88 -11.02 -5.23
C ILE A 273 -4.74 -10.09 -6.44
N ILE A 274 -5.85 -9.46 -6.84
CA ILE A 274 -5.82 -8.37 -7.82
C ILE A 274 -5.99 -7.05 -7.08
N GLU A 275 -5.23 -6.04 -7.48
CA GLU A 275 -5.28 -4.72 -6.87
C GLU A 275 -5.47 -3.66 -7.95
N GLU A 276 -6.39 -2.74 -7.72
CA GLU A 276 -6.41 -1.49 -8.50
C GLU A 276 -5.33 -0.54 -7.99
N LYS A 277 -4.69 0.18 -8.92
CA LYS A 277 -3.62 1.15 -8.62
C LYS A 277 -3.93 2.51 -9.22
N PHE A 278 -3.56 3.54 -8.48
CA PHE A 278 -4.01 4.92 -8.70
C PHE A 278 -2.97 5.79 -9.44
N THR A 279 -2.04 5.19 -10.18
CA THR A 279 -0.93 5.93 -10.85
C THR A 279 -1.35 6.67 -12.09
N ALA A 280 -2.22 6.08 -12.92
CA ALA A 280 -2.70 6.75 -14.13
C ALA A 280 -3.65 7.88 -13.73
N ASP A 281 -3.48 9.06 -14.31
CA ASP A 281 -4.33 10.23 -14.06
C ASP A 281 -5.66 10.22 -14.83
N TYR A 282 -6.02 9.07 -15.42
CA TYR A 282 -7.24 8.88 -16.20
C TYR A 282 -7.83 7.47 -16.06
N GLY A 283 -9.12 7.32 -16.39
CA GLY A 283 -9.77 6.04 -16.61
C GLY A 283 -10.02 5.21 -15.36
N TYR A 284 -9.99 5.83 -14.18
CA TYR A 284 -10.19 5.21 -12.86
C TYR A 284 -11.35 4.24 -12.79
N HIS A 285 -12.53 4.62 -13.27
CA HIS A 285 -13.71 3.75 -13.14
C HIS A 285 -13.67 2.53 -14.08
N ASP A 286 -12.94 2.60 -15.19
CA ASP A 286 -12.68 1.40 -16.00
C ASP A 286 -11.68 0.48 -15.29
N ILE A 287 -10.62 1.04 -14.71
CA ILE A 287 -9.61 0.32 -13.92
C ILE A 287 -10.28 -0.41 -12.75
N GLU A 288 -11.12 0.30 -11.98
CA GLU A 288 -11.95 -0.26 -10.91
C GLU A 288 -12.85 -1.37 -11.44
N SER A 289 -13.61 -1.11 -12.49
CA SER A 289 -14.58 -2.05 -13.08
C SER A 289 -13.94 -3.37 -13.52
N VAL A 290 -12.79 -3.35 -14.17
CA VAL A 290 -12.13 -4.57 -14.65
C VAL A 290 -11.36 -5.30 -13.55
N SER A 291 -10.83 -4.58 -12.56
CA SER A 291 -10.10 -5.16 -11.42
C SER A 291 -11.07 -5.80 -10.43
N LEU A 292 -12.12 -5.08 -10.04
CA LEU A 292 -13.26 -5.63 -9.30
C LEU A 292 -13.89 -6.80 -10.05
N GLY A 293 -13.96 -6.71 -11.39
CA GLY A 293 -14.45 -7.77 -12.26
C GLY A 293 -13.70 -9.10 -12.09
N MET A 294 -12.38 -9.08 -11.88
CA MET A 294 -11.60 -10.30 -11.62
C MET A 294 -12.01 -10.99 -10.33
N PHE A 295 -12.19 -10.22 -9.26
CA PHE A 295 -12.64 -10.73 -7.96
C PHE A 295 -14.07 -11.26 -8.04
N LEU A 296 -15.03 -10.45 -8.51
CA LEU A 296 -16.44 -10.83 -8.51
C LEU A 296 -16.77 -11.95 -9.51
N SER A 297 -16.01 -12.07 -10.60
CA SER A 297 -16.17 -13.20 -11.54
C SER A 297 -15.64 -14.53 -11.02
N GLY A 298 -14.80 -14.52 -9.97
CA GLY A 298 -14.15 -15.72 -9.42
C GLY A 298 -12.81 -16.06 -10.08
N ASN A 299 -12.18 -15.09 -10.76
CA ASN A 299 -10.83 -15.24 -11.30
C ASN A 299 -9.75 -14.79 -10.30
N ALA A 300 -10.10 -14.00 -9.29
CA ALA A 300 -9.27 -13.68 -8.13
C ALA A 300 -10.00 -14.06 -6.85
N GLY A 301 -9.28 -14.60 -5.86
CA GLY A 301 -9.83 -14.93 -4.55
C GLY A 301 -9.99 -13.71 -3.67
N PHE A 302 -9.17 -12.68 -3.92
CA PHE A 302 -9.09 -11.49 -3.10
C PHE A 302 -8.91 -10.24 -3.96
N TYR A 303 -9.37 -9.12 -3.41
CA TYR A 303 -9.26 -7.79 -4.01
C TYR A 303 -8.51 -6.85 -3.06
N GLY A 304 -7.82 -5.87 -3.62
CA GLY A 304 -7.12 -4.84 -2.86
C GLY A 304 -7.00 -3.51 -3.60
N ILE A 305 -6.47 -2.53 -2.86
CA ILE A 305 -6.30 -1.15 -3.32
C ILE A 305 -4.86 -0.71 -3.05
N ARG A 306 -4.25 -0.05 -4.04
CA ARG A 306 -2.95 0.61 -3.93
C ARG A 306 -3.07 2.09 -4.28
N PRO A 307 -3.21 2.97 -3.28
CA PRO A 307 -3.28 4.42 -3.49
C PRO A 307 -1.98 4.95 -4.09
N ASP A 308 -2.07 6.03 -4.84
CA ASP A 308 -0.92 6.66 -5.48
C ASP A 308 -1.24 8.13 -5.79
N ARG A 309 -0.47 9.04 -5.19
CA ARG A 309 -0.67 10.47 -5.41
C ARG A 309 -0.38 10.93 -6.84
N THR A 310 0.40 10.15 -7.61
CA THR A 310 0.84 10.55 -8.95
C THR A 310 -0.28 10.56 -9.97
N GLY A 311 -1.36 9.80 -9.75
CA GLY A 311 -2.57 9.90 -10.57
C GLY A 311 -3.38 11.18 -10.31
N TRP A 312 -2.98 12.04 -9.38
CA TRP A 312 -3.72 13.28 -9.15
C TRP A 312 -3.70 14.18 -10.38
N TYR A 313 -4.82 14.18 -11.10
CA TYR A 313 -5.06 15.15 -12.15
C TYR A 313 -5.52 16.47 -11.56
N SER A 314 -4.80 17.54 -11.87
CA SER A 314 -5.17 18.90 -11.50
C SER A 314 -5.47 19.74 -12.72
N SER A 315 -6.75 20.06 -12.94
CA SER A 315 -7.17 20.95 -14.03
C SER A 315 -6.61 22.36 -13.91
N ASP A 316 -6.25 22.77 -12.69
CA ASP A 316 -5.69 24.08 -12.35
C ASP A 316 -4.16 24.07 -12.11
N GLY A 317 -3.51 22.92 -12.29
CA GLY A 317 -2.07 22.75 -12.04
C GLY A 317 -1.66 22.68 -10.56
N SER A 318 -2.60 22.59 -9.62
CA SER A 318 -2.27 22.41 -8.19
C SER A 318 -1.65 21.05 -7.88
N SER A 319 -0.84 21.01 -6.83
CA SER A 319 -0.24 19.77 -6.32
C SER A 319 -1.28 18.89 -5.63
N TYR A 320 -0.99 17.59 -5.52
CA TYR A 320 -1.83 16.66 -4.77
C TYR A 320 -2.12 17.14 -3.34
N PRO A 321 -3.40 17.37 -2.98
CA PRO A 321 -3.79 17.68 -1.61
C PRO A 321 -3.82 16.40 -0.78
N VAL A 322 -3.10 16.38 0.34
CA VAL A 322 -2.97 15.19 1.22
C VAL A 322 -4.33 14.64 1.66
N GLN A 323 -5.27 15.52 1.98
CA GLN A 323 -6.63 15.17 2.37
C GLN A 323 -7.34 14.32 1.32
N ALA A 324 -6.96 14.47 0.04
CA ALA A 324 -7.57 13.75 -1.06
C ALA A 324 -7.33 12.24 -1.02
N GLY A 325 -6.41 11.79 -0.17
CA GLY A 325 -6.10 10.38 0.11
C GLY A 325 -7.19 9.62 0.85
N SER A 326 -8.08 10.30 1.60
CA SER A 326 -9.07 9.58 2.42
C SER A 326 -10.35 9.15 1.70
N PRO A 327 -10.99 9.95 0.83
CA PRO A 327 -12.36 9.66 0.37
C PRO A 327 -12.50 8.35 -0.40
N HIS A 328 -11.61 8.12 -1.38
CA HIS A 328 -11.64 6.90 -2.19
C HIS A 328 -11.29 5.68 -1.33
N LEU A 329 -10.30 5.81 -0.44
CA LEU A 329 -9.87 4.71 0.43
C LEU A 329 -11.00 4.22 1.35
N ILE A 330 -11.69 5.11 2.06
CA ILE A 330 -12.80 4.70 2.93
C ILE A 330 -13.99 4.12 2.14
N GLU A 331 -14.19 4.59 0.91
CA GLU A 331 -15.27 4.15 0.03
C GLU A 331 -15.05 2.72 -0.45
N HIS A 332 -13.87 2.44 -0.97
CA HIS A 332 -13.53 1.13 -1.51
C HIS A 332 -13.45 0.07 -0.41
N LEU A 333 -12.73 0.34 0.68
CA LEU A 333 -12.64 -0.56 1.84
C LEU A 333 -14.01 -0.93 2.43
N THR A 334 -15.01 -0.05 2.30
CA THR A 334 -16.38 -0.34 2.72
C THR A 334 -17.13 -1.15 1.66
N PHE A 335 -17.11 -0.73 0.38
CA PHE A 335 -18.09 -1.22 -0.59
C PHE A 335 -17.60 -2.28 -1.59
N THR A 336 -16.29 -2.47 -1.78
CA THR A 336 -15.76 -3.31 -2.88
C THR A 336 -15.21 -4.66 -2.42
N GLY A 337 -15.15 -4.89 -1.10
CA GLY A 337 -14.67 -6.15 -0.52
C GLY A 337 -13.14 -6.29 -0.51
N GLU A 338 -12.42 -5.17 -0.50
CA GLU A 338 -10.96 -5.14 -0.47
C GLU A 338 -10.43 -5.62 0.87
N THR A 339 -9.84 -6.81 0.84
CA THR A 339 -9.20 -7.43 2.01
C THR A 339 -7.72 -7.08 2.12
N VAL A 340 -7.14 -6.50 1.06
CA VAL A 340 -5.74 -6.07 1.01
C VAL A 340 -5.68 -4.57 0.84
N PHE A 341 -5.09 -3.91 1.81
CA PHE A 341 -4.74 -2.51 1.73
C PHE A 341 -3.24 -2.46 1.43
N ASP A 342 -2.88 -2.19 0.17
CA ASP A 342 -1.49 -1.96 -0.23
C ASP A 342 -1.12 -0.50 0.07
N GLY A 343 0.02 -0.28 0.70
CA GLY A 343 0.45 1.06 1.09
C GLY A 343 0.55 2.00 -0.13
N PRO A 344 0.65 3.32 0.10
CA PRO A 344 0.74 4.27 -1.00
C PRO A 344 2.02 4.04 -1.82
N GLU A 345 1.92 4.12 -3.15
CA GLU A 345 3.02 3.87 -4.09
C GLU A 345 4.22 4.79 -3.89
N GLN A 346 3.98 6.07 -3.56
CA GLN A 346 5.07 7.03 -3.38
C GLN A 346 5.63 6.88 -1.97
N ILE A 347 6.28 5.75 -1.66
CA ILE A 347 6.79 5.42 -0.31
C ILE A 347 7.57 6.60 0.30
N THR A 348 8.46 7.21 -0.48
CA THR A 348 9.36 8.30 -0.07
C THR A 348 8.65 9.64 0.12
N LEU A 349 7.39 9.78 -0.26
CA LEU A 349 6.58 11.00 -0.10
C LEU A 349 5.39 10.80 0.83
N ASP A 350 4.84 9.58 0.85
CA ASP A 350 3.53 9.30 1.42
C ASP A 350 3.53 8.29 2.58
N ALA A 351 4.61 7.52 2.76
CA ALA A 351 4.68 6.48 3.79
C ALA A 351 5.76 6.75 4.83
N VAL A 352 7.03 6.59 4.45
CA VAL A 352 8.16 6.58 5.37
C VAL A 352 9.37 7.26 4.76
N HIS A 353 10.05 8.11 5.52
CA HIS A 353 11.24 8.84 5.05
C HIS A 353 12.39 8.78 6.05
N THR A 354 13.59 9.08 5.55
CA THR A 354 14.81 9.16 6.36
C THR A 354 14.91 10.51 7.06
N LEU A 355 15.33 10.49 8.32
CA LEU A 355 15.69 11.67 9.08
C LEU A 355 17.21 11.86 9.08
N PRO A 356 17.71 13.08 9.37
CA PRO A 356 19.12 13.27 9.67
C PRO A 356 19.57 12.31 10.77
N ASN A 357 20.78 11.78 10.59
CA ASN A 357 21.42 10.92 11.59
C ASN A 357 21.41 11.59 12.96
N ALA A 358 21.18 10.81 14.01
CA ALA A 358 21.33 11.27 15.38
C ALA A 358 22.56 10.66 16.03
N THR A 359 23.18 11.44 16.91
CA THR A 359 24.26 10.93 17.77
C THR A 359 23.66 10.31 19.02
N THR A 360 23.94 9.02 19.20
CA THR A 360 23.67 8.25 20.42
C THR A 360 24.46 8.80 21.61
N SER A 361 24.04 8.51 22.84
CA SER A 361 24.65 9.04 24.06
C SER A 361 26.13 8.70 24.24
N ASP A 362 26.62 7.65 23.58
CA ASP A 362 28.02 7.21 23.59
C ASP A 362 28.77 7.53 22.27
N GLY A 363 28.22 8.43 21.47
CA GLY A 363 28.92 9.10 20.38
C GLY A 363 28.87 8.40 19.02
N TYR A 364 28.07 7.35 18.84
CA TYR A 364 27.80 6.77 17.52
C TYR A 364 26.71 7.55 16.79
N ASN A 365 26.82 7.66 15.48
CA ASN A 365 25.74 8.12 14.62
C ASN A 365 24.84 6.93 14.23
N SER A 366 23.53 7.13 14.33
CA SER A 366 22.49 6.19 13.90
C SER A 366 21.66 6.84 12.79
N ARG A 367 21.39 6.08 11.73
CA ARG A 367 20.34 6.44 10.77
C ARG A 367 18.96 6.34 11.43
N ARG A 368 18.01 7.14 10.97
CA ARG A 368 16.66 7.24 11.57
C ARG A 368 15.61 7.37 10.47
N TRP A 369 14.42 6.85 10.76
CA TRP A 369 13.24 6.94 9.90
C TRP A 369 12.06 7.39 10.72
N GLU A 370 11.09 7.99 10.05
CA GLU A 370 9.75 8.20 10.58
C GLU A 370 8.69 8.01 9.51
N PHE A 371 7.48 7.68 9.93
CA PHE A 371 6.32 7.78 9.04
C PHE A 371 6.00 9.25 8.78
N TYR A 372 5.51 9.56 7.59
CA TYR A 372 4.92 10.87 7.34
C TYR A 372 3.70 11.10 8.24
N PRO A 373 3.43 12.35 8.68
CA PRO A 373 2.25 12.64 9.50
C PRO A 373 0.93 12.21 8.85
N HIS A 374 0.78 12.34 7.54
CA HIS A 374 -0.43 11.91 6.85
C HIS A 374 -0.53 10.39 6.70
N PHE A 375 0.60 9.66 6.66
CA PHE A 375 0.55 8.19 6.75
C PHE A 375 -0.10 7.76 8.07
N ARG A 376 0.29 8.41 9.19
CA ARG A 376 -0.31 8.15 10.51
C ARG A 376 -1.78 8.57 10.59
N ASN A 377 -2.09 9.79 10.15
CA ASN A 377 -3.42 10.39 10.30
C ASN A 377 -4.44 9.95 9.25
N LEU A 378 -4.01 9.34 8.13
CA LEU A 378 -4.88 8.79 7.10
C LEU A 378 -4.77 7.27 7.07
N GLN A 379 -3.65 6.73 6.54
CA GLN A 379 -3.52 5.31 6.21
C GLN A 379 -3.65 4.42 7.47
N LEU A 380 -2.84 4.70 8.51
CA LEU A 380 -2.88 3.94 9.76
C LEU A 380 -4.21 4.09 10.51
N ASP A 381 -4.75 5.31 10.59
CA ASP A 381 -5.99 5.54 11.33
C ASP A 381 -7.21 4.96 10.61
N ILE A 382 -7.30 5.07 9.28
CA ILE A 382 -8.36 4.43 8.48
C ILE A 382 -8.29 2.91 8.65
N TYR A 383 -7.09 2.31 8.70
CA TYR A 383 -6.97 0.89 8.99
C TYR A 383 -7.50 0.54 10.40
N ARG A 384 -7.25 1.38 11.40
CA ARG A 384 -7.84 1.21 12.75
C ARG A 384 -9.37 1.27 12.73
N LYS A 385 -9.97 2.01 11.78
CA LYS A 385 -11.42 2.04 11.59
C LYS A 385 -11.99 0.74 11.04
N ILE A 386 -11.19 -0.06 10.34
CA ILE A 386 -11.54 -1.47 10.10
C ILE A 386 -11.51 -2.19 11.45
N LEU A 387 -10.42 -2.07 12.21
CA LEU A 387 -10.19 -2.81 13.47
C LEU A 387 -11.23 -2.56 14.57
N ASP A 388 -11.74 -1.33 14.69
CA ASP A 388 -12.79 -0.99 15.66
C ASP A 388 -14.22 -1.25 15.14
N GLY A 389 -14.36 -1.71 13.90
CA GLY A 389 -15.63 -2.03 13.25
C GLY A 389 -16.44 -0.82 12.79
N THR A 390 -15.85 0.38 12.77
CA THR A 390 -16.42 1.56 12.11
C THR A 390 -16.59 1.30 10.61
N LEU A 391 -15.55 0.75 9.98
CA LEU A 391 -15.54 0.23 8.62
C LEU A 391 -15.67 -1.30 8.68
N ARG A 392 -16.53 -1.87 7.84
CA ARG A 392 -16.69 -3.32 7.70
C ARG A 392 -16.48 -3.68 6.24
N ILE A 393 -15.47 -4.51 5.98
CA ILE A 393 -15.23 -5.07 4.64
C ILE A 393 -16.35 -6.08 4.32
N LEU A 394 -16.88 -6.01 3.10
CA LEU A 394 -17.89 -6.95 2.61
C LEU A 394 -17.26 -8.26 2.11
N SER A 395 -17.93 -9.38 2.34
CA SER A 395 -17.64 -10.63 1.65
C SER A 395 -17.95 -10.52 0.15
N ARG A 396 -17.35 -11.39 -0.67
CA ARG A 396 -17.61 -11.42 -2.12
C ARG A 396 -19.09 -11.53 -2.46
N GLN A 397 -19.84 -12.36 -1.72
CA GLN A 397 -21.28 -12.51 -1.94
C GLN A 397 -22.03 -11.20 -1.65
N GLU A 398 -21.71 -10.53 -0.53
CA GLU A 398 -22.36 -9.25 -0.20
C GLU A 398 -22.03 -8.15 -1.22
N VAL A 399 -20.82 -8.14 -1.79
CA VAL A 399 -20.49 -7.20 -2.88
C VAL A 399 -21.33 -7.50 -4.13
N ILE A 400 -21.53 -8.78 -4.50
CA ILE A 400 -22.39 -9.16 -5.63
C ILE A 400 -23.86 -8.76 -5.38
N ASP A 401 -24.37 -9.04 -4.18
CA ASP A 401 -25.74 -8.69 -3.78
C ASP A 401 -25.97 -7.18 -3.78
N ARG A 402 -24.94 -6.41 -3.39
CA ARG A 402 -24.92 -4.95 -3.47
C ARG A 402 -24.88 -4.47 -4.92
N SER A 403 -23.89 -4.91 -5.70
CA SER A 403 -23.65 -4.43 -7.07
C SER A 403 -24.79 -4.75 -8.02
N LYS A 404 -25.46 -5.90 -7.88
CA LYS A 404 -26.63 -6.39 -8.65
C LYS A 404 -26.44 -6.54 -10.17
N VAL A 405 -25.65 -5.67 -10.80
CA VAL A 405 -25.45 -5.53 -12.24
C VAL A 405 -24.02 -5.92 -12.58
N VAL A 406 -23.83 -6.67 -13.65
CA VAL A 406 -22.51 -7.00 -14.22
C VAL A 406 -22.56 -6.89 -15.74
N ILE A 407 -21.49 -6.36 -16.33
CA ILE A 407 -21.27 -6.39 -17.78
C ILE A 407 -20.43 -7.62 -18.12
N VAL A 408 -20.98 -8.54 -18.92
CA VAL A 408 -20.26 -9.67 -19.48
C VAL A 408 -19.74 -9.28 -20.86
N ASN A 409 -18.43 -9.08 -20.96
CA ASN A 409 -17.74 -8.67 -22.19
C ASN A 409 -17.54 -9.87 -23.14
N ASP A 410 -18.59 -10.14 -23.91
CA ASP A 410 -18.72 -11.20 -24.91
C ASP A 410 -18.20 -10.80 -26.31
N THR A 411 -17.56 -9.64 -26.44
CA THR A 411 -17.02 -9.19 -27.73
C THR A 411 -15.76 -9.99 -28.11
N THR A 412 -15.62 -10.32 -29.40
CA THR A 412 -14.49 -11.11 -29.94
C THR A 412 -13.76 -10.43 -31.09
N SER A 413 -14.20 -9.23 -31.50
CA SER A 413 -13.58 -8.43 -32.56
C SER A 413 -13.68 -6.93 -32.21
N GLY A 414 -12.92 -6.10 -32.93
CA GLY A 414 -12.84 -4.65 -32.68
C GLY A 414 -11.46 -4.23 -32.16
N ASP A 415 -11.35 -2.98 -31.71
CA ASP A 415 -10.15 -2.46 -31.08
C ASP A 415 -9.99 -3.00 -29.64
N ASP A 416 -8.82 -2.76 -29.05
CA ASP A 416 -8.51 -3.27 -27.70
C ASP A 416 -9.50 -2.77 -26.64
N ARG A 417 -10.05 -1.55 -26.78
CA ARG A 417 -11.08 -1.01 -25.86
C ARG A 417 -12.38 -1.78 -25.99
N ASN A 418 -12.82 -2.07 -27.21
CA ASN A 418 -14.01 -2.90 -27.41
C ASN A 418 -13.81 -4.31 -26.85
N LEU A 419 -12.61 -4.85 -26.97
CA LEU A 419 -12.29 -6.21 -26.51
C LEU A 419 -12.10 -6.31 -24.99
N TYR A 420 -11.53 -5.28 -24.34
CA TYR A 420 -10.99 -5.41 -22.98
C TYR A 420 -11.41 -4.33 -21.98
N SER A 421 -12.14 -3.29 -22.38
CA SER A 421 -12.67 -2.27 -21.45
C SER A 421 -14.17 -2.43 -21.20
N SER A 422 -14.67 -1.71 -20.19
CA SER A 422 -16.09 -1.45 -19.98
C SER A 422 -16.69 -0.66 -21.16
N PRO A 423 -18.02 -0.70 -21.39
CA PRO A 423 -18.67 0.21 -22.33
C PRO A 423 -18.38 1.68 -21.98
N GLU A 424 -18.05 2.50 -22.99
CA GLU A 424 -17.63 3.91 -22.81
C GLU A 424 -18.55 4.71 -21.87
N THR A 425 -19.86 4.56 -22.06
CA THR A 425 -20.87 5.34 -21.35
C THR A 425 -21.40 4.63 -20.11
N LEU A 426 -20.79 3.52 -19.66
CA LEU A 426 -21.31 2.69 -18.55
C LEU A 426 -21.53 3.52 -17.30
N PHE A 427 -20.60 4.42 -16.99
CA PHE A 427 -20.61 5.19 -15.75
C PHE A 427 -21.30 6.57 -15.90
N SER A 428 -21.48 7.05 -17.14
CA SER A 428 -22.09 8.35 -17.43
C SER A 428 -23.53 8.44 -16.91
N GLY A 429 -23.85 9.53 -16.22
CA GLY A 429 -25.15 9.71 -15.56
C GLY A 429 -25.29 9.00 -14.21
N LEU A 430 -24.39 8.08 -13.86
CA LEU A 430 -24.38 7.38 -12.57
C LEU A 430 -23.52 8.13 -11.55
N TYR A 431 -22.29 7.66 -11.34
CA TYR A 431 -21.40 8.16 -10.29
C TYR A 431 -20.21 8.99 -10.82
N LEU A 432 -20.05 9.15 -12.13
CA LEU A 432 -19.07 10.11 -12.68
C LEU A 432 -19.36 11.52 -12.18
N LEU A 433 -18.33 12.28 -11.82
CA LEU A 433 -18.45 13.72 -11.63
C LEU A 433 -18.92 14.37 -12.94
N ASP A 434 -19.76 15.41 -12.79
CA ASP A 434 -20.25 16.14 -13.95
C ASP A 434 -19.08 16.87 -14.64
N GLY A 435 -18.94 16.67 -15.95
CA GLY A 435 -17.85 17.25 -16.73
C GLY A 435 -16.53 16.46 -16.71
N ASP A 436 -16.43 15.37 -15.94
CA ASP A 436 -15.22 14.53 -15.88
C ASP A 436 -15.05 13.63 -17.11
N GLY A 437 -15.92 13.67 -18.13
CA GLY A 437 -15.71 12.92 -19.37
C GLY A 437 -15.66 11.39 -19.24
N THR A 438 -15.06 10.72 -20.22
CA THR A 438 -14.91 9.25 -20.30
C THR A 438 -13.47 8.91 -20.74
N TYR A 439 -13.03 7.67 -20.48
CA TYR A 439 -11.73 7.18 -20.92
C TYR A 439 -10.57 8.09 -20.49
N LEU A 440 -9.77 8.61 -21.44
CA LEU A 440 -8.63 9.49 -21.19
C LEU A 440 -9.02 10.82 -20.54
N ASN A 441 -10.29 11.23 -20.65
CA ASN A 441 -10.76 12.47 -20.07
C ASN A 441 -11.29 12.28 -18.64
N GLN A 442 -11.39 11.03 -18.17
CA GLN A 442 -11.94 10.67 -16.86
C GLN A 442 -10.88 10.74 -15.77
N HIS A 443 -10.80 11.88 -15.07
CA HIS A 443 -9.65 12.28 -14.28
C HIS A 443 -9.86 12.26 -12.76
N SER A 444 -11.04 11.85 -12.29
CA SER A 444 -11.35 11.79 -10.87
C SER A 444 -11.64 10.38 -10.39
N TRP A 445 -10.93 9.94 -9.37
CA TRP A 445 -11.30 8.75 -8.60
C TRP A 445 -12.51 8.96 -7.68
N TYR A 446 -12.99 10.21 -7.50
CA TYR A 446 -14.18 10.47 -6.71
C TYR A 446 -15.45 10.21 -7.50
N LYS A 447 -16.36 9.49 -6.85
CA LYS A 447 -17.74 9.33 -7.27
C LYS A 447 -18.58 10.50 -6.76
N LYS A 448 -19.53 11.00 -7.57
CA LYS A 448 -20.47 12.07 -7.16
C LYS A 448 -21.60 11.59 -6.24
N THR A 449 -21.90 10.29 -6.27
CA THR A 449 -22.98 9.69 -5.47
C THR A 449 -22.68 8.23 -5.14
N GLY A 450 -23.06 7.79 -3.95
CA GLY A 450 -23.01 6.38 -3.54
C GLY A 450 -24.30 5.61 -3.80
N ARG A 451 -25.27 6.20 -4.53
CA ARG A 451 -26.54 5.54 -4.90
C ARG A 451 -26.31 4.26 -5.70
N TYR A 452 -25.35 4.28 -6.62
CA TYR A 452 -25.02 3.15 -7.47
C TYR A 452 -23.66 2.59 -7.04
N PRO A 453 -23.57 1.28 -6.73
CA PRO A 453 -22.29 0.62 -6.52
C PRO A 453 -21.45 0.60 -7.79
N ALA A 454 -20.16 0.31 -7.64
CA ALA A 454 -19.27 0.02 -8.76
C ALA A 454 -19.82 -1.14 -9.60
N ILE A 455 -19.84 -0.96 -10.92
CA ILE A 455 -20.35 -1.96 -11.86
C ILE A 455 -19.17 -2.71 -12.48
N PRO A 456 -18.98 -4.00 -12.18
CA PRO A 456 -17.88 -4.78 -12.74
C PRO A 456 -18.08 -5.11 -14.22
N THR A 457 -16.97 -5.14 -14.96
CA THR A 457 -16.90 -5.74 -16.30
C THR A 457 -16.06 -7.00 -16.24
N VAL A 458 -16.64 -8.11 -16.69
CA VAL A 458 -16.06 -9.46 -16.61
C VAL A 458 -16.01 -10.12 -17.97
N TRP A 459 -15.17 -11.13 -18.16
CA TRP A 459 -15.22 -11.96 -19.37
C TRP A 459 -16.33 -13.01 -19.25
N GLN A 460 -16.40 -13.69 -18.11
CA GLN A 460 -17.38 -14.72 -17.79
C GLN A 460 -17.56 -14.84 -16.26
N LEU A 461 -18.62 -15.52 -15.82
CA LEU A 461 -18.90 -15.79 -14.40
C LEU A 461 -18.54 -17.24 -14.09
N THR A 462 -17.51 -17.48 -13.27
CA THR A 462 -16.85 -18.80 -13.20
C THR A 462 -17.51 -19.76 -12.20
N ASP A 463 -18.14 -19.24 -11.15
CA ASP A 463 -18.72 -20.02 -10.05
C ASP A 463 -20.18 -19.63 -9.72
N ALA A 464 -20.78 -20.31 -8.72
CA ALA A 464 -22.17 -20.11 -8.33
C ALA A 464 -22.41 -18.70 -7.76
N THR A 465 -21.47 -18.20 -6.96
CA THR A 465 -21.49 -16.86 -6.38
C THR A 465 -21.47 -15.80 -7.47
N ALA A 466 -20.55 -15.88 -8.45
CA ALA A 466 -20.51 -15.02 -9.62
C ALA A 466 -21.83 -15.06 -10.41
N LYS A 467 -22.40 -16.24 -10.62
CA LYS A 467 -23.66 -16.41 -11.38
C LYS A 467 -24.89 -15.86 -10.66
N SER A 468 -24.77 -15.45 -9.39
CA SER A 468 -25.88 -14.91 -8.61
C SER A 468 -26.19 -13.43 -8.88
N PHE A 469 -25.39 -12.73 -9.71
CA PHE A 469 -25.71 -11.37 -10.15
C PHE A 469 -27.14 -11.30 -10.70
N LYS A 470 -27.93 -10.36 -10.16
CA LYS A 470 -29.34 -10.16 -10.49
C LYS A 470 -29.56 -9.77 -11.96
N VAL A 471 -28.67 -8.94 -12.51
CA VAL A 471 -28.74 -8.43 -13.88
C VAL A 471 -27.41 -8.65 -14.57
N GLN A 472 -27.39 -9.52 -15.57
CA GLN A 472 -26.20 -9.86 -16.35
C GLN A 472 -26.41 -9.35 -17.77
N ILE A 473 -25.56 -8.43 -18.21
CA ILE A 473 -25.72 -7.75 -19.50
C ILE A 473 -24.55 -8.11 -20.40
N ALA A 474 -24.83 -8.79 -21.51
CA ALA A 474 -23.84 -8.99 -22.56
C ALA A 474 -23.46 -7.64 -23.18
N LYS A 475 -22.16 -7.35 -23.28
CA LYS A 475 -21.65 -6.09 -23.84
C LYS A 475 -22.15 -5.85 -25.25
N THR A 476 -22.30 -6.89 -26.08
CA THR A 476 -22.88 -6.79 -27.43
C THR A 476 -24.32 -6.27 -27.46
N THR A 477 -25.08 -6.45 -26.36
CA THR A 477 -26.47 -6.00 -26.23
C THR A 477 -26.61 -4.66 -25.50
N TYR A 478 -25.52 -4.13 -24.93
CA TYR A 478 -25.52 -2.92 -24.09
C TYR A 478 -26.18 -1.73 -24.81
N ALA A 479 -25.77 -1.43 -26.03
CA ALA A 479 -26.29 -0.29 -26.79
C ALA A 479 -27.77 -0.44 -27.17
N ALA A 480 -28.25 -1.68 -27.35
CA ALA A 480 -29.66 -1.95 -27.64
C ALA A 480 -30.54 -1.86 -26.38
N ARG A 481 -30.02 -2.32 -25.22
CA ARG A 481 -30.71 -2.20 -23.93
C ARG A 481 -30.83 -0.74 -23.50
N TRP A 482 -29.73 0.00 -23.63
CA TRP A 482 -29.61 1.40 -23.19
C TRP A 482 -29.13 2.29 -24.34
N PRO A 483 -30.02 2.62 -25.29
CA PRO A 483 -29.66 3.49 -26.43
C PRO A 483 -29.36 4.93 -26.00
N THR A 484 -29.79 5.34 -24.81
CA THR A 484 -29.52 6.65 -24.24
C THR A 484 -29.16 6.53 -22.75
N ILE A 485 -28.50 7.56 -22.21
CA ILE A 485 -28.23 7.64 -20.77
C ILE A 485 -29.53 7.65 -19.96
N SER A 486 -30.59 8.29 -20.45
CA SER A 486 -31.91 8.30 -19.78
C SER A 486 -32.49 6.90 -19.64
N ALA A 487 -32.46 6.09 -20.70
CA ALA A 487 -32.98 4.72 -20.66
C ALA A 487 -32.22 3.85 -19.65
N LYS A 488 -30.90 4.01 -19.56
CA LYS A 488 -30.09 3.37 -18.51
C LYS A 488 -30.51 3.82 -17.11
N LEU A 489 -30.69 5.13 -16.92
CA LEU A 489 -31.09 5.69 -15.63
C LEU A 489 -32.48 5.22 -15.21
N ASP A 490 -33.44 5.13 -16.11
CA ASP A 490 -34.80 4.66 -15.78
C ASP A 490 -34.76 3.26 -15.17
N GLU A 491 -33.97 2.35 -15.76
CA GLU A 491 -33.80 1.01 -15.23
C GLU A 491 -32.99 0.97 -13.93
N LEU A 492 -31.83 1.63 -13.89
CA LEU A 492 -30.94 1.57 -12.73
C LEU A 492 -31.54 2.31 -11.52
N ASN A 493 -32.33 3.37 -11.73
CA ASN A 493 -33.06 4.04 -10.66
C ASN A 493 -34.10 3.14 -9.99
N ALA A 494 -34.71 2.21 -10.74
CA ALA A 494 -35.63 1.23 -10.19
C ALA A 494 -34.90 0.14 -9.38
N LEU A 495 -33.66 -0.20 -9.75
CA LEU A 495 -32.83 -1.17 -9.01
C LEU A 495 -32.15 -0.57 -7.78
N PHE A 496 -31.82 0.71 -7.83
CA PHE A 496 -31.11 1.46 -6.80
C PHE A 496 -31.97 2.68 -6.40
N PRO A 497 -32.85 2.53 -5.41
CA PRO A 497 -33.67 3.66 -4.96
C PRO A 497 -32.77 4.76 -4.38
N GLN A 498 -33.23 6.01 -4.50
CA GLN A 498 -32.55 7.13 -3.85
C GLN A 498 -32.72 7.01 -2.33
N GLU A 499 -31.61 7.00 -1.60
CA GLU A 499 -31.63 6.86 -0.12
C GLU A 499 -31.25 8.15 0.62
N TYR A 500 -30.77 9.17 -0.08
CA TYR A 500 -30.36 10.46 0.47
C TYR A 500 -30.54 11.58 -0.57
N THR A 501 -30.46 12.84 -0.15
CA THR A 501 -30.53 14.02 -1.03
C THR A 501 -29.30 14.91 -0.89
N GLY A 502 -29.06 15.77 -1.87
CA GLY A 502 -27.96 16.76 -1.84
C GLY A 502 -26.84 16.49 -2.84
N THR A 503 -25.74 17.21 -2.66
CA THR A 503 -24.53 17.17 -3.50
C THR A 503 -23.38 16.37 -2.88
N ILE A 504 -23.52 15.94 -1.63
CA ILE A 504 -22.56 15.06 -0.96
C ILE A 504 -22.51 13.69 -1.66
N TYR A 505 -21.33 13.06 -1.67
CA TYR A 505 -21.32 11.61 -1.85
C TYR A 505 -21.85 10.97 -0.57
N ALA A 506 -22.87 10.12 -0.67
CA ALA A 506 -23.27 9.24 0.43
C ALA A 506 -23.58 7.83 -0.10
N GLY A 507 -22.88 6.83 0.42
CA GLY A 507 -23.10 5.41 0.14
C GLY A 507 -23.48 4.68 1.43
N ARG A 508 -24.47 3.80 1.38
CA ARG A 508 -24.94 3.06 2.55
C ARG A 508 -24.49 1.59 2.52
N GLN A 509 -24.01 1.06 3.64
CA GLN A 509 -23.90 -0.37 3.91
C GLN A 509 -24.52 -0.65 5.28
N ASP A 510 -25.58 -1.45 5.34
CA ASP A 510 -26.28 -1.76 6.59
C ASP A 510 -26.66 -0.50 7.40
N ASN A 511 -26.07 -0.31 8.59
CA ASN A 511 -26.23 0.86 9.44
C ASN A 511 -25.08 1.88 9.29
N THR A 512 -24.18 1.69 8.34
CA THR A 512 -23.04 2.57 8.07
C THR A 512 -23.29 3.37 6.79
N TRP A 513 -22.96 4.65 6.85
CA TRP A 513 -22.86 5.53 5.71
C TRP A 513 -21.44 6.01 5.53
N VAL A 514 -20.89 5.87 4.32
CA VAL A 514 -19.68 6.59 3.91
C VAL A 514 -20.14 7.88 3.25
N THR A 515 -19.57 9.00 3.69
CA THR A 515 -19.87 10.34 3.21
C THR A 515 -18.59 11.07 2.86
N TYR A 516 -18.56 11.86 1.80
CA TYR A 516 -17.44 12.77 1.54
C TYR A 516 -17.84 13.88 0.59
N ASN A 517 -17.07 14.97 0.60
CA ASN A 517 -17.20 16.03 -0.40
C ASN A 517 -16.58 15.55 -1.74
N PRO A 518 -17.38 15.34 -2.79
CA PRO A 518 -16.89 14.77 -4.04
C PRO A 518 -16.20 15.82 -4.94
N PHE A 519 -16.23 17.10 -4.58
CA PHE A 519 -15.65 18.15 -5.39
C PHE A 519 -14.16 18.29 -5.11
N LYS A 520 -13.34 18.15 -6.16
CA LYS A 520 -11.89 18.45 -6.16
C LYS A 520 -11.57 19.95 -6.25
N SER A 521 -12.52 20.80 -5.87
CA SER A 521 -12.41 22.26 -5.93
C SER A 521 -12.81 22.86 -4.59
N ASN A 522 -12.70 24.18 -4.41
CA ASN A 522 -13.03 24.83 -3.14
C ASN A 522 -14.56 24.96 -2.86
N GLN A 523 -15.35 23.96 -3.29
CA GLN A 523 -16.79 23.91 -3.12
C GLN A 523 -17.16 23.05 -1.91
N THR A 524 -18.17 23.46 -1.15
CA THR A 524 -18.76 22.62 -0.10
C THR A 524 -19.76 21.64 -0.71
N ALA A 525 -20.00 20.52 -0.02
CA ALA A 525 -21.01 19.54 -0.42
C ALA A 525 -21.91 19.23 0.77
N SER A 526 -23.23 19.21 0.54
CA SER A 526 -24.20 18.98 1.60
C SER A 526 -25.22 17.91 1.22
N GLY A 527 -25.85 17.32 2.22
CA GLY A 527 -26.93 16.38 1.99
C GLY A 527 -27.64 15.93 3.25
N THR A 528 -28.82 15.37 3.07
CA THR A 528 -29.68 14.85 4.15
C THR A 528 -29.85 13.36 3.99
N ILE A 529 -29.56 12.63 5.08
CA ILE A 529 -29.62 11.17 5.17
C ILE A 529 -30.75 10.80 6.14
N PRO A 530 -31.89 10.29 5.65
CA PRO A 530 -32.92 9.70 6.49
C PRO A 530 -32.37 8.50 7.27
N LEU A 531 -32.50 8.55 8.59
CA LEU A 531 -32.03 7.47 9.45
C LEU A 531 -32.95 6.24 9.28
N LYS A 532 -32.40 5.03 9.42
CA LYS A 532 -33.16 3.77 9.41
C LYS A 532 -32.99 2.95 10.68
N TYR A 533 -32.01 3.25 11.53
CA TYR A 533 -31.82 2.55 12.81
C TYR A 533 -32.16 3.43 14.01
N ASN A 534 -31.75 4.69 13.99
CA ASN A 534 -32.07 5.63 15.05
C ASN A 534 -33.50 6.20 14.90
N SER A 535 -34.13 6.56 16.01
CA SER A 535 -35.49 7.10 16.07
C SER A 535 -35.61 8.60 15.72
N CYS A 536 -34.49 9.34 15.67
CA CYS A 536 -34.43 10.64 15.00
C CYS A 536 -34.76 10.51 13.51
N ALA A 537 -35.17 11.61 12.89
CA ALA A 537 -35.67 11.60 11.52
C ALA A 537 -34.53 11.46 10.50
N ALA A 538 -33.52 12.32 10.61
CA ALA A 538 -32.43 12.42 9.65
C ALA A 538 -31.15 12.96 10.31
N VAL A 539 -30.03 12.77 9.60
CA VAL A 539 -28.80 13.52 9.80
C VAL A 539 -28.49 14.28 8.51
N SER A 540 -28.24 15.58 8.61
CA SER A 540 -27.76 16.40 7.49
C SER A 540 -26.30 16.78 7.72
N VAL A 541 -25.52 16.83 6.64
CA VAL A 541 -24.11 17.23 6.68
C VAL A 541 -23.84 18.33 5.68
N ASN A 542 -22.91 19.21 5.98
CA ASN A 542 -22.28 20.12 5.04
C ASN A 542 -20.77 20.09 5.23
N TYR A 543 -20.08 19.52 4.25
CA TYR A 543 -18.66 19.25 4.30
C TYR A 543 -17.84 20.26 3.50
N ALA A 544 -16.78 20.75 4.11
CA ALA A 544 -15.71 21.49 3.46
C ALA A 544 -14.98 20.61 2.42
N PRO A 545 -14.19 21.21 1.51
CA PRO A 545 -13.41 20.46 0.53
C PRO A 545 -12.49 19.42 1.19
N TYR A 546 -12.54 18.21 0.64
CA TYR A 546 -11.76 17.04 1.06
C TYR A 546 -12.10 16.46 2.44
N THR A 547 -13.22 16.87 3.07
CA THR A 547 -13.72 16.17 4.25
C THR A 547 -14.38 14.85 3.83
N SER A 548 -13.98 13.78 4.49
CA SER A 548 -14.63 12.46 4.44
C SER A 548 -15.16 12.08 5.81
N GLY A 549 -16.13 11.17 5.86
CA GLY A 549 -16.72 10.73 7.10
C GLY A 549 -17.48 9.43 7.01
N VAL A 550 -17.64 8.77 8.15
CA VAL A 550 -18.38 7.53 8.32
C VAL A 550 -19.42 7.74 9.41
N ILE A 551 -20.70 7.60 9.08
CA ILE A 551 -21.82 7.75 10.03
C ILE A 551 -22.43 6.38 10.27
N LYS A 552 -22.31 5.87 11.50
CA LYS A 552 -22.89 4.60 11.93
C LYS A 552 -24.10 4.85 12.83
N GLU A 553 -25.22 4.30 12.43
CA GLU A 553 -26.49 4.46 13.11
C GLU A 553 -26.71 3.36 14.16
N PHE A 554 -27.14 3.74 15.36
CA PHE A 554 -27.62 2.83 16.39
C PHE A 554 -28.99 3.30 16.90
N PRO A 555 -29.78 2.43 17.56
CA PRO A 555 -31.08 2.82 18.09
C PRO A 555 -31.07 4.04 19.01
N ASP A 556 -29.98 4.23 19.77
CA ASP A 556 -29.83 5.24 20.82
C ASP A 556 -28.82 6.36 20.51
N ARG A 557 -28.01 6.20 19.44
CA ARG A 557 -26.95 7.16 19.08
C ARG A 557 -26.53 7.08 17.61
N LEU A 558 -25.79 8.09 17.18
CA LEU A 558 -24.97 8.07 15.98
C LEU A 558 -23.49 8.09 16.39
N SER A 559 -22.67 7.28 15.71
CA SER A 559 -21.21 7.36 15.78
C SER A 559 -20.70 7.92 14.47
N ILE A 560 -19.94 9.00 14.51
CA ILE A 560 -19.50 9.74 13.34
C ILE A 560 -17.98 9.84 13.39
N TYR A 561 -17.31 9.30 12.39
CA TYR A 561 -15.90 9.54 12.15
C TYR A 561 -15.77 10.58 11.04
N LEU A 562 -14.88 11.56 11.19
CA LEU A 562 -14.54 12.53 10.16
C LEU A 562 -13.02 12.54 9.95
N ASN A 563 -12.56 12.83 8.73
CA ASN A 563 -11.16 13.07 8.45
C ASN A 563 -10.97 14.05 7.28
N ASN A 564 -10.12 15.05 7.50
CA ASN A 564 -9.71 16.04 6.50
C ASN A 564 -8.24 16.46 6.72
N PHE A 565 -7.39 15.54 7.22
CA PHE A 565 -6.01 15.81 7.60
C PHE A 565 -5.18 16.41 6.47
N ASP A 566 -4.65 17.62 6.69
CA ASP A 566 -3.75 18.35 5.82
C ASP A 566 -2.29 18.19 6.26
N SER A 567 -2.00 18.68 7.45
CA SER A 567 -0.69 18.75 8.08
C SER A 567 -0.85 18.88 9.60
N PRO A 568 0.19 18.58 10.41
CA PRO A 568 0.09 18.63 11.87
C PRO A 568 -0.42 19.98 12.42
N ASP A 569 -0.01 21.07 11.78
CA ASP A 569 -0.31 22.46 12.16
C ASP A 569 -1.29 23.16 11.20
N GLY A 570 -1.92 22.41 10.30
CA GLY A 570 -2.83 22.96 9.29
C GLY A 570 -4.07 23.60 9.90
N ALA A 571 -4.65 24.57 9.19
CA ALA A 571 -5.82 25.29 9.64
C ALA A 571 -7.04 24.37 9.75
N LEU A 572 -7.83 24.55 10.81
CA LEU A 572 -9.09 23.84 10.99
C LEU A 572 -10.10 24.26 9.91
N LYS A 573 -10.68 23.28 9.22
CA LYS A 573 -11.83 23.47 8.34
C LYS A 573 -13.09 23.16 9.12
N THR A 574 -14.16 23.91 8.84
CA THR A 574 -15.43 23.77 9.56
C THR A 574 -16.45 23.03 8.71
N ASP A 575 -16.96 21.94 9.26
CA ASP A 575 -18.08 21.17 8.75
C ASP A 575 -19.30 21.38 9.66
N THR A 576 -20.51 21.12 9.16
CA THR A 576 -21.73 21.11 9.99
C THR A 576 -22.44 19.78 9.93
N ILE A 577 -22.98 19.35 11.07
CA ILE A 577 -23.80 18.15 11.22
C ILE A 577 -25.09 18.53 11.94
N ASP A 578 -26.23 18.35 11.29
CA ASP A 578 -27.55 18.61 11.85
C ASP A 578 -28.26 17.30 12.16
N ILE A 579 -28.77 17.16 13.39
CA ILE A 579 -29.60 16.03 13.82
C ILE A 579 -31.04 16.51 13.92
N ASP A 580 -31.93 15.92 13.13
CA ASP A 580 -33.33 16.35 13.01
C ASP A 580 -34.30 15.34 13.63
N GLY A 581 -35.46 15.81 14.09
CA GLY A 581 -36.55 14.97 14.59
C GLY A 581 -36.29 14.31 15.95
N ALA A 582 -35.46 14.91 16.80
CA ALA A 582 -35.26 14.53 18.18
C ALA A 582 -36.42 15.02 19.09
N THR A 583 -36.76 14.21 20.09
CA THR A 583 -37.79 14.54 21.10
C THR A 583 -37.25 15.40 22.25
N THR A 584 -35.95 15.32 22.48
CA THR A 584 -35.18 16.13 23.42
C THR A 584 -33.89 16.54 22.74
N THR A 585 -33.32 17.69 23.12
CA THR A 585 -32.04 18.15 22.58
C THR A 585 -30.98 17.04 22.68
N PRO A 586 -30.41 16.57 21.56
CA PRO A 586 -29.33 15.59 21.56
C PRO A 586 -28.12 16.04 22.38
N THR A 587 -27.39 15.08 22.94
CA THR A 587 -26.10 15.33 23.61
C THR A 587 -24.97 14.72 22.80
N TYR A 588 -23.78 15.30 22.86
CA TYR A 588 -22.63 14.83 22.10
C TYR A 588 -21.34 14.76 22.92
N SER A 589 -20.41 13.95 22.45
CA SER A 589 -19.01 13.91 22.88
C SER A 589 -18.12 13.70 21.66
N PHE A 590 -16.88 14.16 21.72
CA PHE A 590 -15.91 13.93 20.65
C PHE A 590 -14.51 13.64 21.20
N ALA A 591 -13.69 12.99 20.38
CA ALA A 591 -12.30 12.70 20.67
C ALA A 591 -11.45 12.82 19.39
N ASP A 592 -10.44 13.67 19.45
CA ASP A 592 -9.39 13.71 18.43
C ASP A 592 -8.64 12.38 18.40
N ARG A 593 -8.16 12.03 17.20
CA ARG A 593 -7.32 10.87 16.96
C ARG A 593 -6.03 11.32 16.26
N GLY A 594 -4.99 10.50 16.30
CA GLY A 594 -3.75 10.83 15.60
C GLY A 594 -3.05 12.09 16.11
N ASP A 595 -2.18 12.65 15.27
CA ASP A 595 -1.27 13.75 15.60
C ASP A 595 -1.63 14.99 14.74
N HIS A 596 -2.50 15.85 15.26
CA HIS A 596 -2.91 17.11 14.61
C HIS A 596 -3.36 18.16 15.63
N GLN A 597 -3.60 19.40 15.18
CA GLN A 597 -4.15 20.44 16.04
C GLN A 597 -5.51 20.04 16.64
N PRO A 598 -5.78 20.34 17.92
CA PRO A 598 -7.03 19.95 18.57
C PRO A 598 -8.28 20.47 17.84
N SER A 599 -9.28 19.61 17.68
CA SER A 599 -10.55 19.99 17.08
C SER A 599 -11.40 20.81 18.04
N LYS A 600 -12.30 21.63 17.48
CA LYS A 600 -13.29 22.39 18.23
C LYS A 600 -14.69 22.05 17.73
N VAL A 601 -15.48 21.41 18.59
CA VAL A 601 -16.89 21.11 18.31
C VAL A 601 -17.79 21.95 19.20
N THR A 602 -18.64 22.76 18.60
CA THR A 602 -19.67 23.54 19.28
C THR A 602 -21.05 23.13 18.81
N SER A 603 -22.08 23.41 19.60
CA SER A 603 -23.45 23.01 19.28
C SER A 603 -24.44 24.13 19.49
N ALA A 604 -25.50 24.14 18.68
CA ALA A 604 -26.69 24.96 18.87
C ALA A 604 -27.93 24.06 18.86
N ALA A 605 -28.78 24.16 19.87
CA ALA A 605 -30.06 23.46 19.89
C ALA A 605 -30.97 24.04 18.80
N THR A 606 -31.65 23.16 18.07
CA THR A 606 -32.70 23.54 17.11
C THR A 606 -34.08 23.20 17.69
N ALA A 607 -35.16 23.53 16.97
CA ALA A 607 -36.53 23.31 17.48
C ALA A 607 -36.81 21.83 17.80
N ASP A 608 -36.23 20.91 17.03
CA ASP A 608 -36.42 19.47 17.12
C ASP A 608 -35.08 18.71 17.00
N GLY A 609 -33.97 19.28 17.47
CA GLY A 609 -32.66 18.71 17.15
C GLY A 609 -31.44 19.43 17.72
N LEU A 610 -30.31 19.23 17.03
CA LEU A 610 -29.00 19.81 17.34
C LEU A 610 -28.20 20.05 16.06
N THR A 611 -27.63 21.24 15.92
CA THR A 611 -26.58 21.54 14.94
C THR A 611 -25.21 21.50 15.62
N LEU A 612 -24.29 20.69 15.09
CA LEU A 612 -22.88 20.71 15.45
C LEU A 612 -22.09 21.52 14.41
N SER A 613 -21.26 22.44 14.87
CA SER A 613 -20.20 23.06 14.08
C SER A 613 -18.87 22.44 14.50
N VAL A 614 -18.24 21.75 13.55
CA VAL A 614 -17.06 20.90 13.76
C VAL A 614 -15.87 21.52 13.03
N ALA A 615 -15.00 22.22 13.74
CA ALA A 615 -13.74 22.71 13.20
C ALA A 615 -12.63 21.67 13.47
N HIS A 616 -12.11 21.02 12.42
CA HIS A 616 -11.10 19.97 12.54
C HIS A 616 -10.10 19.98 11.37
N ASN A 617 -8.94 19.32 11.57
CA ASN A 617 -7.90 19.09 10.57
C ASN A 617 -7.30 17.69 10.79
N GLY A 618 -8.14 16.67 10.71
CA GLY A 618 -7.71 15.31 10.98
C GLY A 618 -8.80 14.35 11.44
N PRO A 619 -8.41 13.11 11.76
CA PRO A 619 -9.31 12.07 12.21
C PRO A 619 -9.97 12.42 13.55
N LEU A 620 -11.30 12.44 13.56
CA LEU A 620 -12.11 12.86 14.71
C LEU A 620 -13.28 11.87 14.89
N ASP A 621 -13.45 11.35 16.10
CA ASP A 621 -14.66 10.61 16.47
C ASP A 621 -15.65 11.51 17.20
N ILE A 622 -16.92 11.45 16.82
CA ILE A 622 -18.04 12.14 17.44
C ILE A 622 -19.12 11.11 17.75
N THR A 623 -19.63 11.10 18.98
CA THR A 623 -20.82 10.34 19.35
C THR A 623 -21.95 11.31 19.66
N VAL A 624 -23.11 11.10 19.06
CA VAL A 624 -24.32 11.89 19.32
C VAL A 624 -25.41 10.98 19.84
N HIS A 625 -25.82 11.16 21.09
CA HIS A 625 -26.97 10.47 21.68
C HIS A 625 -28.24 11.23 21.32
N CYS A 626 -29.14 10.57 20.60
CA CYS A 626 -30.36 11.18 20.10
C CYS A 626 -31.49 10.15 20.02
N THR A 627 -32.70 10.60 20.37
CA THR A 627 -33.92 9.81 20.31
C THR A 627 -35.05 10.67 19.74
N GLY A 628 -35.85 10.08 18.87
CA GLY A 628 -36.94 10.74 18.16
C GLY A 628 -38.23 9.94 18.20
N ASN A 629 -39.19 10.36 17.37
CA ASN A 629 -40.52 9.73 17.29
C ASN A 629 -40.67 8.74 16.11
N ALA A 630 -39.65 8.61 15.25
CA ALA A 630 -39.78 7.79 14.05
C ALA A 630 -39.87 6.30 14.39
N SER A 631 -40.88 5.63 13.86
CA SER A 631 -41.14 4.19 14.04
C SER A 631 -40.61 3.35 12.88
N GLY A 632 -40.66 2.01 13.01
CA GLY A 632 -40.28 1.09 11.93
C GLY A 632 -38.77 1.05 11.65
N ARG A 633 -37.96 1.38 12.67
CA ARG A 633 -36.50 1.36 12.59
C ARG A 633 -35.95 -0.06 12.77
N ALA A 634 -34.87 -0.36 12.06
CA ALA A 634 -34.12 -1.59 12.28
C ALA A 634 -33.36 -1.54 13.62
N SER A 635 -33.22 -2.68 14.29
CA SER A 635 -32.65 -2.75 15.64
C SER A 635 -31.23 -3.32 15.68
N SER A 636 -30.76 -3.96 14.61
CA SER A 636 -29.45 -4.61 14.55
C SER A 636 -28.88 -4.64 13.13
N ALA A 637 -27.57 -4.49 13.02
CA ALA A 637 -26.82 -4.64 11.77
C ALA A 637 -25.73 -5.71 11.93
N PRO A 638 -25.23 -6.29 10.82
CA PRO A 638 -24.04 -7.13 10.85
C PRO A 638 -22.84 -6.43 11.51
N VAL A 639 -22.08 -7.17 12.31
CA VAL A 639 -20.88 -6.69 12.98
C VAL A 639 -19.67 -7.47 12.47
N ALA A 640 -18.54 -6.79 12.30
CA ALA A 640 -17.28 -7.44 11.96
C ALA A 640 -16.77 -8.26 13.16
N SER A 641 -16.57 -9.56 12.98
CA SER A 641 -15.86 -10.40 13.95
C SER A 641 -14.38 -10.49 13.55
N LEU A 642 -13.61 -9.43 13.79
CA LEU A 642 -12.21 -9.40 13.41
C LEU A 642 -11.36 -10.34 14.27
N GLN A 643 -10.43 -11.01 13.61
CA GLN A 643 -9.45 -11.88 14.23
C GLN A 643 -8.05 -11.48 13.75
N ALA A 644 -7.15 -11.23 14.68
CA ALA A 644 -5.74 -11.04 14.34
C ALA A 644 -5.20 -12.34 13.71
N PRO A 645 -4.51 -12.28 12.56
CA PRO A 645 -3.75 -13.43 12.05
C PRO A 645 -2.70 -13.89 13.05
N ASP A 646 -2.38 -15.18 13.02
CA ASP A 646 -1.26 -15.71 13.80
C ASP A 646 0.06 -15.11 13.34
N ALA A 647 1.02 -14.98 14.27
CA ALA A 647 2.38 -14.61 13.93
C ALA A 647 3.05 -15.71 13.06
N PRO A 648 4.00 -15.35 12.18
CA PRO A 648 4.75 -16.34 11.42
C PRO A 648 5.53 -17.28 12.34
N PRO A 649 5.75 -18.55 11.94
CA PRO A 649 6.65 -19.43 12.64
C PRO A 649 8.06 -18.82 12.74
N ALA A 650 8.76 -19.09 13.84
CA ALA A 650 10.11 -18.58 14.04
C ALA A 650 11.07 -19.10 12.97
N TYR A 651 11.86 -18.20 12.39
CA TYR A 651 12.93 -18.56 11.47
C TYR A 651 14.16 -19.06 12.24
N THR A 652 14.63 -20.26 11.90
CA THR A 652 15.77 -20.93 12.55
C THR A 652 17.01 -21.01 11.66
N GLY A 653 16.96 -20.41 10.46
CA GLY A 653 18.10 -20.37 9.55
C GLY A 653 19.12 -19.28 9.91
N VAL A 654 20.01 -18.99 8.97
CA VAL A 654 21.08 -18.01 9.14
C VAL A 654 20.51 -16.59 9.22
N GLN A 655 20.73 -15.91 10.34
CA GLN A 655 20.40 -14.49 10.47
C GLN A 655 21.44 -13.64 9.71
N GLN A 656 21.03 -12.47 9.21
CA GLN A 656 21.89 -11.58 8.44
C GLN A 656 21.57 -10.12 8.80
N TYR A 657 22.60 -9.30 8.95
CA TYR A 657 22.49 -7.88 9.29
C TYR A 657 23.45 -7.06 8.42
N GLU A 658 22.89 -6.17 7.62
CA GLU A 658 23.64 -5.34 6.66
C GLU A 658 24.38 -4.19 7.37
N ALA A 659 25.66 -4.01 7.02
CA ALA A 659 26.56 -3.08 7.70
C ALA A 659 26.21 -1.61 7.40
N GLU A 660 25.59 -1.30 6.26
CA GLU A 660 25.08 0.04 5.93
C GLU A 660 23.96 0.52 6.85
N ASN A 661 23.45 -0.36 7.73
CA ASN A 661 22.45 -0.05 8.75
C ASN A 661 23.05 0.03 10.17
N PHE A 662 24.37 -0.12 10.32
CA PHE A 662 25.01 -0.13 11.64
C PHE A 662 25.20 1.29 12.18
N ASP A 663 25.17 1.41 13.50
CA ASP A 663 25.65 2.59 14.20
C ASP A 663 27.15 2.75 13.94
N PHE A 664 27.61 3.96 13.65
CA PHE A 664 29.01 4.20 13.27
C PHE A 664 29.64 5.42 13.94
N ARG A 665 30.95 5.40 14.11
CA ARG A 665 31.73 6.49 14.69
C ARG A 665 33.14 6.52 14.10
N ASN A 666 33.61 7.70 13.69
CA ASN A 666 34.95 7.96 13.14
C ASN A 666 35.38 7.03 11.98
N ILE A 667 34.42 6.45 11.25
CA ILE A 667 34.68 5.71 10.00
C ILE A 667 34.96 6.69 8.85
N ARG A 668 35.42 6.20 7.70
CA ARG A 668 35.59 7.08 6.52
C ARG A 668 34.25 7.47 5.93
N SER A 669 33.36 6.51 5.69
CA SER A 669 32.00 6.78 5.23
C SER A 669 31.07 5.58 5.44
N LEU A 670 29.78 5.86 5.63
CA LEU A 670 28.70 4.89 5.52
C LEU A 670 28.11 5.01 4.12
N VAL A 671 28.21 3.97 3.30
CA VAL A 671 27.65 3.97 1.93
C VAL A 671 26.28 3.29 1.99
N ALA A 672 25.21 4.07 2.08
CA ALA A 672 23.84 3.55 2.20
C ALA A 672 23.29 2.95 0.89
N ASN A 673 23.80 3.42 -0.26
CA ASN A 673 23.56 2.81 -1.57
C ASN A 673 24.85 2.83 -2.39
N GLY A 674 25.40 1.65 -2.69
CA GLY A 674 26.67 1.49 -3.40
C GLY A 674 26.58 1.51 -4.92
N VAL A 675 25.38 1.58 -5.52
CA VAL A 675 25.17 1.25 -6.94
C VAL A 675 25.87 2.19 -7.91
N SER A 676 26.10 3.45 -7.53
CA SER A 676 26.88 4.43 -8.30
C SER A 676 28.37 4.40 -8.01
N GLY A 677 28.80 3.62 -7.01
CA GLY A 677 30.18 3.55 -6.53
C GLY A 677 31.10 2.63 -7.34
N PRO A 678 32.41 2.67 -7.05
CA PRO A 678 33.40 1.82 -7.71
C PRO A 678 33.47 0.39 -7.14
N LEU A 679 33.08 0.18 -5.87
CA LEU A 679 33.03 -1.15 -5.27
C LEU A 679 31.73 -1.85 -5.69
N ARG A 680 31.86 -3.13 -6.04
CA ARG A 680 30.78 -3.98 -6.56
C ARG A 680 30.65 -5.26 -5.75
N ASN A 681 29.60 -6.02 -6.02
CA ASN A 681 29.33 -7.33 -5.42
C ASN A 681 29.12 -7.29 -3.89
N TYR A 682 28.76 -6.14 -3.31
CA TYR A 682 28.21 -6.07 -1.96
C TYR A 682 26.79 -6.67 -1.96
N GLN A 683 26.27 -7.00 -0.78
CA GLN A 683 24.90 -7.46 -0.59
C GLN A 683 24.06 -6.35 0.02
N GLY A 684 22.75 -6.54 0.09
CA GLY A 684 21.86 -5.45 0.48
C GLY A 684 22.00 -4.26 -0.46
N MET A 685 22.03 -3.05 0.10
CA MET A 685 22.11 -1.82 -0.66
C MET A 685 23.48 -1.18 -0.64
N GLY A 686 24.31 -1.48 0.35
CA GLY A 686 25.51 -0.71 0.62
C GLY A 686 26.57 -1.45 1.41
N TYR A 687 27.44 -0.69 2.06
CA TYR A 687 28.52 -1.19 2.91
C TYR A 687 29.09 -0.07 3.78
N VAL A 688 29.90 -0.44 4.77
CA VAL A 688 30.71 0.50 5.55
C VAL A 688 32.10 0.62 4.93
N ASP A 689 32.56 1.84 4.66
CA ASP A 689 33.99 2.14 4.51
C ASP A 689 34.58 2.49 5.88
N PHE A 690 35.16 1.48 6.53
CA PHE A 690 35.75 1.60 7.86
C PHE A 690 37.04 2.46 7.84
N GLY A 691 37.62 2.69 6.65
CA GLY A 691 38.82 3.49 6.46
C GLY A 691 40.07 2.95 7.13
N THR A 692 41.06 3.83 7.34
CA THR A 692 42.36 3.49 7.97
C THR A 692 42.56 4.09 9.37
N GLY A 693 41.70 5.02 9.81
CA GLY A 693 41.85 5.77 11.05
C GLY A 693 41.70 4.93 12.32
N GLY A 694 42.57 5.14 13.31
CA GLY A 694 42.59 4.36 14.56
C GLY A 694 41.42 4.59 15.53
N GLY A 695 40.53 5.54 15.26
CA GLY A 695 39.35 5.83 16.09
C GLY A 695 38.04 5.22 15.58
N ALA A 696 38.07 4.52 14.44
CA ALA A 696 36.89 3.99 13.77
C ALA A 696 36.19 2.89 14.59
N SER A 697 34.86 2.91 14.64
CA SER A 697 34.06 1.84 15.23
C SER A 697 32.67 1.75 14.60
N ILE A 698 32.16 0.54 14.46
CA ILE A 698 30.75 0.27 14.09
C ILE A 698 30.14 -0.75 15.03
N ARG A 699 28.82 -0.73 15.15
CA ARG A 699 28.10 -1.68 16.01
C ARG A 699 26.67 -1.92 15.53
N ASN A 700 26.14 -3.08 15.91
CA ASN A 700 24.73 -3.39 15.74
C ASN A 700 24.22 -4.26 16.89
N ASP A 701 22.93 -4.17 17.17
CA ASP A 701 22.25 -5.13 18.04
C ASP A 701 21.71 -6.30 17.20
N VAL A 702 22.13 -7.51 17.56
CA VAL A 702 21.63 -8.76 16.97
C VAL A 702 20.73 -9.46 17.97
N ARG A 703 19.73 -10.21 17.50
CA ARG A 703 18.77 -10.89 18.39
C ARG A 703 18.74 -12.38 18.10
N VAL A 704 19.05 -13.20 19.10
CA VAL A 704 19.00 -14.67 19.02
C VAL A 704 17.95 -15.25 19.96
N ALA A 705 17.33 -16.36 19.58
CA ALA A 705 16.23 -16.97 20.35
C ALA A 705 16.73 -17.68 21.63
N SER A 706 17.95 -18.23 21.58
CA SER A 706 18.56 -19.00 22.67
C SER A 706 19.96 -18.48 22.96
N ALA A 707 20.40 -18.60 24.21
CA ALA A 707 21.81 -18.39 24.53
C ALA A 707 22.64 -19.55 23.97
N GLY A 708 23.86 -19.27 23.51
CA GLY A 708 24.70 -20.29 22.91
C GLY A 708 25.96 -19.73 22.25
N THR A 709 26.75 -20.64 21.68
CA THR A 709 27.88 -20.27 20.81
C THR A 709 27.37 -20.21 19.38
N TYR A 710 27.57 -19.07 18.74
CA TYR A 710 27.21 -18.83 17.35
C TYR A 710 28.48 -18.62 16.53
N GLN A 711 28.47 -19.03 15.27
CA GLN A 711 29.48 -18.59 14.32
C GLN A 711 29.09 -17.21 13.78
N LEU A 712 29.87 -16.19 14.14
CA LEU A 712 29.78 -14.86 13.55
C LEU A 712 30.58 -14.86 12.25
N GLN A 713 29.86 -14.76 11.13
CA GLN A 713 30.44 -14.63 9.81
C GLN A 713 30.44 -13.16 9.41
N THR A 714 31.61 -12.56 9.23
CA THR A 714 31.74 -11.16 8.81
C THR A 714 32.15 -11.12 7.35
N ARG A 715 31.31 -10.57 6.47
CA ARG A 715 31.63 -10.38 5.05
C ARG A 715 32.35 -9.05 4.86
N TYR A 716 33.54 -9.09 4.27
CA TYR A 716 34.44 -7.94 4.24
C TYR A 716 35.29 -7.89 2.96
N SER A 717 35.87 -6.73 2.68
CA SER A 717 36.91 -6.56 1.66
C SER A 717 38.06 -5.68 2.18
N THR A 718 39.30 -6.02 1.84
CA THR A 718 40.50 -5.24 2.19
C THR A 718 41.57 -5.45 1.15
N ALA A 719 41.58 -4.58 0.14
CA ALA A 719 42.62 -4.58 -0.89
C ALA A 719 43.91 -3.95 -0.36
N GLY A 720 45.06 -4.51 -0.71
CA GLY A 720 46.39 -3.93 -0.46
C GLY A 720 47.12 -4.47 0.77
N ALA A 721 46.43 -4.87 1.84
CA ALA A 721 47.04 -5.52 3.01
C ALA A 721 46.04 -6.29 3.87
N SER A 722 46.54 -7.27 4.64
CA SER A 722 45.77 -7.91 5.71
C SER A 722 45.66 -7.00 6.94
N ILE A 723 44.53 -7.02 7.62
CA ILE A 723 44.23 -6.16 8.78
C ILE A 723 44.11 -7.00 10.05
N ALA A 724 44.86 -6.67 11.09
CA ALA A 724 44.90 -7.41 12.37
C ALA A 724 44.80 -6.49 13.60
N ASN A 725 44.19 -5.32 13.43
CA ASN A 725 44.04 -4.26 14.44
C ASN A 725 42.62 -3.67 14.46
N VAL A 726 41.64 -4.57 14.32
CA VAL A 726 40.22 -4.30 14.59
C VAL A 726 39.77 -5.32 15.62
N ASP A 727 39.40 -4.84 16.79
CA ASP A 727 38.93 -5.64 17.91
C ASP A 727 37.43 -5.90 17.77
N LEU A 728 37.02 -7.14 18.01
CA LEU A 728 35.62 -7.56 18.11
C LEU A 728 35.20 -7.58 19.57
N TYR A 729 34.10 -6.89 19.87
CA TYR A 729 33.45 -6.88 21.17
C TYR A 729 32.04 -7.48 21.07
N VAL A 730 31.67 -8.24 22.08
CA VAL A 730 30.31 -8.75 22.29
C VAL A 730 29.87 -8.31 23.67
N ASN A 731 28.74 -7.60 23.74
CA ASN A 731 28.17 -7.08 24.98
C ASN A 731 29.21 -6.29 25.82
N GLY A 732 30.02 -5.45 25.14
CA GLY A 732 31.06 -4.62 25.75
C GLY A 732 32.35 -5.37 26.13
N SER A 733 32.41 -6.69 25.97
CA SER A 733 33.60 -7.50 26.28
C SER A 733 34.38 -7.83 25.01
N LYS A 734 35.70 -7.62 25.00
CA LYS A 734 36.56 -7.97 23.86
C LYS A 734 36.62 -9.50 23.70
N VAL A 735 36.18 -10.00 22.55
CA VAL A 735 36.22 -11.42 22.19
C VAL A 735 37.51 -11.77 21.46
N GLY A 736 38.05 -10.85 20.65
CA GLY A 736 39.29 -11.09 19.93
C GLY A 736 39.70 -9.93 19.03
N THR A 737 40.79 -10.14 18.31
CA THR A 737 41.28 -9.23 17.25
C THR A 737 41.44 -10.07 15.98
N PRO A 738 40.35 -10.27 15.22
CA PRO A 738 40.41 -11.10 14.03
C PRO A 738 41.37 -10.56 12.97
N VAL A 739 41.86 -11.46 12.13
CA VAL A 739 42.68 -11.12 10.96
C VAL A 739 41.81 -11.13 9.71
N PHE A 740 41.57 -9.96 9.15
CA PHE A 740 40.95 -9.80 7.84
C PHE A 740 42.03 -9.97 6.77
N ALA A 741 42.12 -11.17 6.20
CA ALA A 741 43.09 -11.47 5.15
C ALA A 741 42.85 -10.61 3.90
N GLN A 742 43.94 -10.17 3.27
CA GLN A 742 43.91 -9.36 2.05
C GLN A 742 43.04 -10.00 0.96
N THR A 743 42.15 -9.20 0.36
CA THR A 743 41.36 -9.59 -0.82
C THR A 743 42.06 -9.17 -2.11
N ALA A 744 41.70 -9.80 -3.23
CA ALA A 744 42.32 -9.53 -4.53
C ALA A 744 42.01 -8.10 -5.03
N SER A 745 40.77 -7.64 -4.80
CA SER A 745 40.34 -6.26 -5.05
C SER A 745 39.34 -5.80 -3.99
N ALA A 746 38.95 -4.53 -4.05
CA ALA A 746 37.92 -3.94 -3.18
C ALA A 746 36.49 -4.43 -3.51
N SER A 747 36.30 -5.06 -4.67
CA SER A 747 35.03 -5.68 -5.09
C SER A 747 35.03 -7.21 -4.90
N ASP A 748 36.12 -7.76 -4.37
CA ASP A 748 36.21 -9.15 -3.94
C ASP A 748 35.98 -9.21 -2.43
N TRP A 749 34.97 -9.98 -2.03
CA TRP A 749 34.53 -10.07 -0.65
C TRP A 749 34.84 -11.44 -0.08
N ALA A 750 35.52 -11.47 1.05
CA ALA A 750 35.80 -12.65 1.83
C ALA A 750 34.84 -12.75 3.02
N THR A 751 34.78 -13.94 3.65
CA THR A 751 34.03 -14.15 4.89
C THR A 751 34.98 -14.63 5.98
N LEU A 752 35.09 -13.84 7.05
CA LEU A 752 35.78 -14.20 8.27
C LEU A 752 34.79 -14.91 9.20
N GLN A 753 35.20 -16.01 9.82
CA GLN A 753 34.38 -16.73 10.80
C GLN A 753 35.01 -16.65 12.19
N GLN A 754 34.21 -16.29 13.19
CA GLN A 754 34.64 -16.20 14.58
C GLN A 754 33.54 -16.77 15.50
N PRO A 755 33.84 -17.77 16.34
CA PRO A 755 32.88 -18.20 17.35
C PRO A 755 32.69 -17.09 18.39
N VAL A 756 31.43 -16.80 18.73
CA VAL A 756 31.02 -15.84 19.75
C VAL A 756 29.96 -16.45 20.66
N THR A 757 29.98 -16.09 21.95
CA THR A 757 28.94 -16.51 22.89
C THR A 757 27.90 -15.39 23.01
N LEU A 758 26.64 -15.72 22.73
CA LEU A 758 25.52 -14.78 22.77
C LEU A 758 24.51 -15.19 23.86
N ASN A 759 23.89 -14.19 24.49
CA ASN A 759 22.75 -14.36 25.38
C ASN A 759 21.46 -14.54 24.56
N ALA A 760 20.43 -15.16 25.13
CA ALA A 760 19.10 -15.09 24.54
C ALA A 760 18.61 -13.63 24.51
N GLY A 761 17.97 -13.22 23.42
CA GLY A 761 17.55 -11.85 23.20
C GLY A 761 18.62 -11.01 22.49
N SER A 762 18.67 -9.71 22.83
CA SER A 762 19.55 -8.74 22.16
C SER A 762 20.99 -8.86 22.64
N ASN A 763 21.94 -8.77 21.71
CA ASN A 763 23.38 -8.76 21.95
C ASN A 763 24.01 -7.66 21.10
N ARG A 764 24.91 -6.88 21.70
CA ARG A 764 25.65 -5.83 20.98
C ARG A 764 26.92 -6.42 20.38
N ILE A 765 27.04 -6.36 19.06
CA ILE A 765 28.27 -6.66 18.33
C ILE A 765 28.94 -5.34 17.95
N GLU A 766 30.23 -5.18 18.28
CA GLU A 766 30.99 -3.97 17.96
C GLU A 766 32.36 -4.32 17.37
N PHE A 767 32.72 -3.67 16.27
CA PHE A 767 34.07 -3.66 15.72
C PHE A 767 34.73 -2.32 16.02
N ARG A 768 35.91 -2.34 16.64
CA ARG A 768 36.65 -1.14 17.05
C ARG A 768 38.09 -1.20 16.56
N ALA A 769 38.54 -0.16 15.87
CA ALA A 769 39.96 0.00 15.54
C ALA A 769 40.80 0.06 16.83
N SER A 770 41.89 -0.72 16.88
CA SER A 770 42.90 -0.63 17.94
C SER A 770 44.14 0.14 17.50
N GLY A 771 44.18 0.64 16.26
CA GLY A 771 45.21 1.52 15.74
C GLY A 771 45.01 1.86 14.26
N THR A 772 45.93 2.65 13.69
CA THR A 772 45.95 2.96 12.25
C THR A 772 46.19 1.70 11.43
N ARG A 773 45.43 1.53 10.35
CA ARG A 773 45.47 0.34 9.48
C ARG A 773 46.30 0.57 8.22
N PRO A 774 46.99 -0.48 7.70
CA PRO A 774 47.79 -0.38 6.48
C PRO A 774 46.97 -0.28 5.19
N ALA A 775 45.68 -0.63 5.24
CA ALA A 775 44.75 -0.53 4.12
C ALA A 775 43.31 -0.24 4.60
N SER A 776 42.45 0.14 3.67
CA SER A 776 41.01 0.34 3.94
C SER A 776 40.33 -1.00 4.16
N LEU A 777 39.47 -1.07 5.19
CA LEU A 777 38.58 -2.19 5.44
C LEU A 777 37.15 -1.80 5.05
N TYR A 778 36.50 -2.63 4.25
CA TYR A 778 35.09 -2.51 3.90
C TYR A 778 34.32 -3.66 4.56
N LEU A 779 33.16 -3.36 5.14
CA LEU A 779 32.30 -4.34 5.80
C LEU A 779 30.93 -4.32 5.14
N ASP A 780 30.45 -5.49 4.73
CA ASP A 780 29.20 -5.67 3.98
C ASP A 780 28.06 -6.10 4.88
N ASN A 781 28.19 -7.25 5.54
CA ASN A 781 27.24 -7.72 6.54
C ASN A 781 27.89 -8.64 7.57
N ILE A 782 27.14 -8.89 8.63
CA ILE A 782 27.39 -10.02 9.53
C ILE A 782 26.26 -11.04 9.41
N ARG A 783 26.60 -12.31 9.56
CA ARG A 783 25.65 -13.42 9.65
C ARG A 783 25.89 -14.25 10.90
N LEU A 784 24.82 -14.80 11.45
CA LEU A 784 24.85 -15.68 12.61
C LEU A 784 24.25 -17.02 12.26
N SER A 785 25.02 -18.08 12.50
CA SER A 785 24.55 -19.47 12.48
C SER A 785 24.82 -20.10 13.84
N HIS A 786 23.78 -20.65 14.46
CA HIS A 786 23.88 -21.34 15.75
C HIS A 786 24.59 -22.69 15.61
#